data_AF-A0A2V9Y9Y0-F1
#
_entry.id   AF-A0A2V9Y9Y0-F1
#
_cell.length_a   1.000
_cell.length_b   1.000
_cell.length_c   1.000
_cell.angle_alpha   90.00
_cell.angle_beta   90.00
_cell.angle_gamma   90.00
#
_symmetry.space_group_name_H-M   'P 1'
#
loop_
_entity.id
_entity.type
_entity.pdbx_description
1 polymer ?
#
loop_
_entity_poly.entity_id
_entity_poly.type
_entity_poly.pdbx_seq_one_letter_code
_entity_poly.pdbx_strand_id
1 'polypeptide(L)'
;MFVLACCVGASATNYYVSSSGGSDSNNGTSAATAWKTFSGAGNHVNAGSFSAGDVIYLKRGDVWNEQLIPPSSGVSGNAIQFDAYGTGAAPVITAATTIPFVTGSWTYISGNVWRTSASLVTGMGAATTLDMVQFGALYGRHQPFGSGCTSSIIGKYDWCVVWPNLYLYSGNGSTPPTTTYLADGAITAYVDSAAGLPLISVVNKSWLTFQHIKVQGFSYIGVSVTGTSDNVVFANMESDGMVPYGTTPLGFYVNVASGYGTSIQFLNDDANLNYDGYRVDAAAAVTVKNCRGYANRDAGLRDNSPSGIVVGYSNSHFYGNNVAQFPATDVVGGIAGSGNVALVCGAAAGLPATMCSSTAAPAVTNFATYPARFSFTVDDVGSASGTEGYINSFLGTLGIFSSRGLKFNAAVVPSYGVDWASVNTWYASGNEIDSHSWSHQYYTTTATPSGTCTLSSCPNAPALKIQYTGSGTAATMTVSGTTLSTNVTGAPADNIIGINLANPPYNQMGKTGTGGWGLANYLNTLPHYSVVLDTDAGVPLVRPNTYTVNLAGTTGSTITIAGQDIKSTPFVWAYDQTLLLPDEMKKAKSTIESNVAGLNVGFYVYPDGIEDFSSEGYAVAAGYTAARGSLAMKGQDNSTGSANSLYANGVNVQNITSLAAIQIHGMTQAQINQIAASLVFRAAAWGAPYGLFTHYNTRGDGTADISNSELGWLLDAITAKGGVWLTNKALANAIAAETGISGTARYVQNPSGSVVNLAVALAHSPTVARGMATAYPVDLDGVDRSKLGAWDIGARAYLAQRYGAAGNTRIGGWPTGPSVALPQVWVNSNEWMGTTTNAIAFPASGSGGAWTCGVMNYGPYTAGSQASLQQTVNDAEACRTANGSGTTVTIPRGALFSGSAGLTLPQSAGDISNNFIVLQSSTPLPIGRTVCSHGIQDNVAASTQPGIRNLGCDASSMS
;
A
#
# COMPACT_ATOMS: atom_id res chain seq x y z
N MET A 1 -55.18 31.27 -32.27
CA MET A 1 -54.41 31.72 -31.09
C MET A 1 -53.06 31.01 -31.16
N PHE A 2 -52.02 31.67 -31.69
CA PHE A 2 -50.67 31.14 -31.76
C PHE A 2 -50.04 31.31 -30.37
N VAL A 3 -49.76 30.21 -29.66
CA VAL A 3 -48.96 30.25 -28.43
C VAL A 3 -47.51 30.35 -28.86
N LEU A 4 -46.95 31.54 -28.74
CA LEU A 4 -45.52 31.80 -28.88
C LEU A 4 -44.82 31.08 -27.71
N ALA A 5 -44.24 29.91 -27.97
CA ALA A 5 -43.36 29.24 -27.02
C ALA A 5 -42.10 30.10 -26.86
N CYS A 6 -42.08 30.92 -25.82
CA CYS A 6 -40.90 31.65 -25.41
C CYS A 6 -39.84 30.62 -24.99
N CYS A 7 -38.85 30.38 -25.86
CA CYS A 7 -37.64 29.68 -25.51
C CYS A 7 -36.87 30.59 -24.54
N VAL A 8 -37.14 30.43 -23.25
CA VAL A 8 -36.27 31.00 -22.22
C VAL A 8 -34.96 30.24 -22.35
N GLY A 9 -33.95 30.85 -22.95
CA GLY A 9 -32.59 30.31 -22.93
C GLY A 9 -32.17 30.23 -21.47
N ALA A 10 -32.13 29.02 -20.91
CA ALA A 10 -31.56 28.81 -19.59
C ALA A 10 -30.08 29.24 -19.67
N SER A 11 -29.75 30.36 -19.05
CA SER A 11 -28.36 30.81 -18.95
C SER A 11 -27.68 29.97 -17.89
N ALA A 12 -26.74 29.13 -18.31
CA ALA A 12 -25.80 28.48 -17.41
C ALA A 12 -25.13 29.53 -16.52
N THR A 13 -25.12 29.30 -15.20
CA THR A 13 -24.46 30.17 -14.22
C THR A 13 -23.16 29.54 -13.76
N ASN A 14 -22.11 30.36 -13.67
CA ASN A 14 -20.81 29.95 -13.13
C ASN A 14 -20.74 30.35 -11.65
N TYR A 15 -20.51 29.37 -10.79
CA TYR A 15 -20.25 29.52 -9.37
C TYR A 15 -18.78 29.27 -9.06
N TYR A 16 -18.25 29.92 -8.02
CA TYR A 16 -16.83 29.88 -7.65
C TYR A 16 -16.70 29.60 -6.16
N VAL A 17 -15.76 28.72 -5.81
CA VAL A 17 -15.49 28.28 -4.44
C VAL A 17 -13.99 28.38 -4.17
N SER A 18 -13.60 28.96 -3.02
CA SER A 18 -12.21 29.08 -2.58
C SER A 18 -12.11 28.98 -1.06
N SER A 19 -11.51 27.91 -0.54
CA SER A 19 -11.25 27.79 0.90
C SER A 19 -10.24 28.82 1.41
N SER A 20 -9.32 29.29 0.55
CA SER A 20 -8.28 30.26 0.91
C SER A 20 -8.72 31.73 0.85
N GLY A 21 -9.62 32.08 -0.07
CA GLY A 21 -9.99 33.49 -0.35
C GLY A 21 -11.50 33.76 -0.43
N GLY A 22 -12.34 32.74 -0.29
CA GLY A 22 -13.80 32.88 -0.32
C GLY A 22 -14.41 33.28 1.02
N SER A 23 -15.70 33.60 0.98
CA SER A 23 -16.56 33.80 2.15
C SER A 23 -17.95 33.26 1.84
N ASP A 24 -18.57 32.55 2.79
CA ASP A 24 -19.93 32.03 2.62
C ASP A 24 -21.00 33.13 2.69
N SER A 25 -20.62 34.36 3.05
CA SER A 25 -21.48 35.53 2.84
C SER A 25 -21.56 36.00 1.39
N ASN A 26 -20.70 35.48 0.50
CA ASN A 26 -20.63 35.92 -0.89
C ASN A 26 -21.73 35.27 -1.74
N ASN A 27 -21.99 35.84 -2.92
CA ASN A 27 -22.98 35.31 -3.86
C ASN A 27 -22.46 34.14 -4.72
N GLY A 28 -21.16 33.86 -4.71
CA GLY A 28 -20.53 32.75 -5.43
C GLY A 28 -20.40 32.96 -6.94
N THR A 29 -20.90 34.04 -7.54
CA THR A 29 -21.01 34.16 -9.01
C THR A 29 -19.78 34.76 -9.70
N SER A 30 -18.70 35.02 -8.96
CA SER A 30 -17.41 35.44 -9.52
C SER A 30 -16.25 34.92 -8.66
N ALA A 31 -15.05 34.82 -9.24
CA ALA A 31 -13.84 34.45 -8.50
C ALA A 31 -13.54 35.41 -7.33
N ALA A 32 -13.87 36.70 -7.45
CA ALA A 32 -13.67 37.70 -6.39
C ALA A 32 -14.71 37.60 -5.26
N THR A 33 -15.85 36.96 -5.53
CA THR A 33 -16.96 36.76 -4.59
C THR A 33 -17.28 35.28 -4.45
N ALA A 34 -16.22 34.44 -4.40
CA ALA A 34 -16.35 33.00 -4.25
C ALA A 34 -16.90 32.62 -2.87
N TRP A 35 -17.65 31.52 -2.79
CA TRP A 35 -17.96 30.84 -1.53
C TRP A 35 -16.72 30.23 -0.91
N LYS A 36 -16.74 29.93 0.38
CA LYS A 36 -15.61 29.34 1.08
C LYS A 36 -15.73 27.83 1.22
N THR A 37 -16.89 27.37 1.67
CA THR A 37 -17.14 25.97 2.06
C THR A 37 -18.04 25.24 1.07
N PHE A 38 -18.08 23.91 1.18
CA PHE A 38 -19.12 23.10 0.54
C PHE A 38 -20.38 23.03 1.40
N SER A 39 -20.18 22.96 2.73
CA SER A 39 -21.19 22.78 3.77
C SER A 39 -21.58 24.10 4.44
N GLY A 40 -22.89 24.30 4.68
CA GLY A 40 -23.40 25.48 5.40
C GLY A 40 -24.92 25.61 5.30
N ALA A 41 -25.53 26.38 6.21
CA ALA A 41 -26.94 26.75 6.12
C ALA A 41 -27.09 27.93 5.12
N GLY A 42 -27.48 27.64 3.87
CA GLY A 42 -27.60 28.65 2.80
C GLY A 42 -27.52 28.05 1.40
N ASN A 43 -27.39 28.89 0.37
CA ASN A 43 -27.20 28.46 -1.03
C ASN A 43 -25.72 28.13 -1.32
N HIS A 44 -25.07 27.26 -0.55
CA HIS A 44 -23.69 26.80 -0.79
C HIS A 44 -23.67 25.52 -1.61
N VAL A 45 -22.50 24.97 -1.95
CA VAL A 45 -22.40 23.85 -2.91
C VAL A 45 -23.33 22.68 -2.58
N ASN A 46 -23.34 22.19 -1.34
CA ASN A 46 -24.14 21.02 -0.95
C ASN A 46 -25.62 21.36 -0.64
N ALA A 47 -25.95 22.62 -0.43
CA ALA A 47 -27.29 23.08 -0.04
C ALA A 47 -27.98 23.94 -1.11
N GLY A 48 -27.28 24.22 -2.21
CA GLY A 48 -27.73 25.02 -3.34
C GLY A 48 -28.74 24.28 -4.20
N SER A 49 -29.29 24.99 -5.18
CA SER A 49 -30.12 24.43 -6.25
C SER A 49 -29.56 24.92 -7.56
N PHE A 50 -28.95 24.01 -8.31
CA PHE A 50 -28.32 24.30 -9.59
C PHE A 50 -29.24 23.92 -10.74
N SER A 51 -29.21 24.73 -11.79
CA SER A 51 -29.91 24.48 -13.04
C SER A 51 -29.01 23.66 -13.98
N ALA A 52 -29.63 22.96 -14.91
CA ALA A 52 -28.89 22.24 -15.94
C ALA A 52 -27.97 23.19 -16.75
N GLY A 53 -26.72 22.78 -16.93
CA GLY A 53 -25.67 23.57 -17.58
C GLY A 53 -24.84 24.45 -16.64
N ASP A 54 -25.22 24.60 -15.37
CA ASP A 54 -24.42 25.35 -14.39
C ASP A 54 -23.03 24.73 -14.17
N VAL A 55 -22.05 25.57 -13.86
CA VAL A 55 -20.67 25.14 -13.57
C VAL A 55 -20.25 25.64 -12.19
N ILE A 56 -19.69 24.75 -11.38
CA ILE A 56 -19.15 25.03 -10.05
C ILE A 56 -17.63 24.91 -10.14
N TYR A 57 -16.94 26.03 -10.03
CA TYR A 57 -15.48 26.12 -10.12
C TYR A 57 -14.81 26.12 -8.74
N LEU A 58 -13.92 25.15 -8.51
CA LEU A 58 -13.09 25.02 -7.32
C LEU A 58 -11.71 25.63 -7.61
N LYS A 59 -11.22 26.50 -6.72
CA LYS A 59 -9.95 27.20 -6.95
C LYS A 59 -8.76 26.24 -6.91
N ARG A 60 -7.90 26.31 -7.91
CA ARG A 60 -6.60 25.62 -7.91
C ARG A 60 -5.73 26.10 -6.74
N GLY A 61 -5.02 25.15 -6.13
CA GLY A 61 -4.21 25.34 -4.92
C GLY A 61 -4.97 25.30 -3.60
N ASP A 62 -6.31 25.32 -3.64
CA ASP A 62 -7.13 25.23 -2.43
C ASP A 62 -7.38 23.77 -2.02
N VAL A 63 -7.54 23.59 -0.71
CA VAL A 63 -7.81 22.29 -0.07
C VAL A 63 -9.10 22.39 0.72
N TRP A 64 -9.96 21.39 0.59
CA TRP A 64 -11.19 21.23 1.37
C TRP A 64 -11.14 19.92 2.17
N ASN A 65 -11.45 20.01 3.45
CA ASN A 65 -11.67 18.87 4.34
C ASN A 65 -13.17 18.58 4.54
N GLU A 66 -13.95 18.82 3.49
CA GLU A 66 -15.41 18.72 3.48
C GLU A 66 -15.85 17.71 2.43
N GLN A 67 -17.02 17.10 2.66
CA GLN A 67 -17.65 16.27 1.64
C GLN A 67 -18.31 17.14 0.55
N LEU A 68 -18.17 16.74 -0.71
CA LEU A 68 -18.93 17.30 -1.83
C LEU A 68 -20.15 16.40 -2.15
N ILE A 69 -21.35 16.96 -2.06
CA ILE A 69 -22.63 16.28 -2.33
C ILE A 69 -23.40 17.12 -3.34
N PRO A 70 -23.41 16.76 -4.64
CA PRO A 70 -24.17 17.50 -5.64
C PRO A 70 -25.67 17.50 -5.29
N PRO A 71 -26.31 18.67 -5.15
CA PRO A 71 -27.71 18.74 -4.74
C PRO A 71 -28.69 18.56 -5.91
N SER A 72 -28.25 18.76 -7.15
CA SER A 72 -29.10 18.85 -8.35
C SER A 72 -28.61 17.94 -9.47
N SER A 73 -29.50 17.59 -10.39
CA SER A 73 -29.18 16.87 -11.64
C SER A 73 -29.16 17.85 -12.81
N GLY A 74 -28.29 17.59 -13.79
CA GLY A 74 -28.38 18.24 -15.09
C GLY A 74 -29.43 17.58 -15.99
N VAL A 75 -29.35 17.87 -17.29
CA VAL A 75 -30.10 17.14 -18.33
C VAL A 75 -29.20 16.81 -19.52
N SER A 76 -29.70 15.98 -20.44
CA SER A 76 -28.98 15.66 -21.67
C SER A 76 -28.53 16.91 -22.43
N GLY A 77 -27.27 16.94 -22.82
CA GLY A 77 -26.61 18.09 -23.46
C GLY A 77 -26.27 19.26 -22.54
N ASN A 78 -26.79 19.30 -21.31
CA ASN A 78 -26.57 20.37 -20.33
C ASN A 78 -26.32 19.77 -18.93
N ALA A 79 -25.23 19.01 -18.81
CA ALA A 79 -24.79 18.48 -17.53
C ALA A 79 -24.37 19.62 -16.58
N ILE A 80 -24.56 19.42 -15.27
CA ILE A 80 -23.94 20.30 -14.27
C ILE A 80 -22.47 19.89 -14.12
N GLN A 81 -21.58 20.86 -14.12
CA GLN A 81 -20.14 20.62 -14.10
C GLN A 81 -19.50 21.06 -12.78
N PHE A 82 -18.60 20.25 -12.25
CA PHE A 82 -17.69 20.59 -11.16
C PHE A 82 -16.27 20.57 -11.74
N ASP A 83 -15.62 21.73 -11.76
CA ASP A 83 -14.33 21.91 -12.45
C ASP A 83 -13.39 22.83 -11.64
N ALA A 84 -12.15 22.99 -12.07
CA ALA A 84 -11.15 23.84 -11.45
C ALA A 84 -11.01 25.21 -12.14
N TYR A 85 -10.69 26.26 -11.38
CA TYR A 85 -10.32 27.58 -11.94
C TYR A 85 -9.03 28.13 -11.35
N GLY A 86 -8.45 29.12 -12.02
CA GLY A 86 -7.19 29.75 -11.60
C GLY A 86 -5.98 28.98 -12.10
N THR A 87 -4.87 29.05 -11.36
CA THR A 87 -3.57 28.48 -11.74
C THR A 87 -2.97 27.69 -10.57
N GLY A 88 -2.11 26.73 -10.87
CA GLY A 88 -1.41 25.92 -9.87
C GLY A 88 -2.01 24.51 -9.74
N ALA A 89 -1.68 23.85 -8.63
CA ALA A 89 -2.12 22.48 -8.36
C ALA A 89 -3.65 22.34 -8.41
N ALA A 90 -4.14 21.17 -8.80
CA ALA A 90 -5.56 20.88 -8.76
C ALA A 90 -6.16 21.13 -7.36
N PRO A 91 -7.43 21.57 -7.26
CA PRO A 91 -8.17 21.59 -6.01
C PRO A 91 -8.16 20.20 -5.36
N VAL A 92 -7.91 20.15 -4.05
CA VAL A 92 -7.83 18.90 -3.29
C VAL A 92 -9.02 18.79 -2.34
N ILE A 93 -9.73 17.67 -2.37
CA ILE A 93 -10.68 17.26 -1.33
C ILE A 93 -10.02 16.14 -0.53
N THR A 94 -10.00 16.24 0.80
CA THR A 94 -9.21 15.32 1.65
C THR A 94 -9.87 15.03 2.99
N ALA A 95 -9.64 13.83 3.55
CA ALA A 95 -9.96 13.54 4.95
C ALA A 95 -8.73 13.72 5.87
N ALA A 96 -7.58 14.09 5.32
CA ALA A 96 -6.35 14.34 6.04
C ALA A 96 -6.22 15.82 6.42
N THR A 97 -6.01 16.11 7.69
CA THR A 97 -5.78 17.45 8.23
C THR A 97 -4.47 17.52 8.99
N THR A 98 -3.59 18.43 8.59
CA THR A 98 -2.36 18.72 9.34
C THR A 98 -2.71 19.44 10.65
N ILE A 99 -2.28 18.86 11.76
CA ILE A 99 -2.41 19.46 13.08
C ILE A 99 -1.42 20.62 13.21
N PRO A 100 -1.87 21.81 13.64
CA PRO A 100 -0.99 22.97 13.83
C PRO A 100 0.22 22.67 14.71
N PHE A 101 1.41 22.92 14.17
CA PHE A 101 2.69 22.69 14.84
C PHE A 101 3.24 23.99 15.44
N VAL A 102 2.41 24.69 16.22
CA VAL A 102 2.72 26.01 16.81
C VAL A 102 2.58 26.01 18.33
N THR A 103 3.31 26.91 19.00
CA THR A 103 3.27 27.08 20.45
C THR A 103 1.85 27.39 20.93
N GLY A 104 1.36 26.65 21.93
CA GLY A 104 0.02 26.82 22.49
C GLY A 104 -1.06 25.89 21.91
N SER A 105 -0.80 25.22 20.78
CA SER A 105 -1.71 24.19 20.23
C SER A 105 -1.64 22.85 20.99
N TRP A 106 -0.69 22.70 21.92
CA TRP A 106 -0.42 21.47 22.66
C TRP A 106 -0.45 21.70 24.17
N THR A 107 -1.14 20.83 24.89
CA THR A 107 -1.28 20.86 26.36
C THR A 107 -0.60 19.63 26.97
N TYR A 108 0.30 19.87 27.92
CA TYR A 108 0.92 18.81 28.72
C TYR A 108 -0.10 18.18 29.66
N ILE A 109 -0.13 16.85 29.74
CA ILE A 109 -1.06 16.11 30.63
C ILE A 109 -0.30 15.53 31.81
N SER A 110 0.58 14.56 31.57
CA SER A 110 1.42 13.93 32.58
C SER A 110 2.47 13.04 31.93
N GLY A 111 3.62 12.86 32.59
CA GLY A 111 4.70 11.98 32.11
C GLY A 111 5.16 12.37 30.70
N ASN A 112 4.87 11.51 29.73
CA ASN A 112 5.18 11.73 28.31
C ASN A 112 3.93 11.99 27.46
N VAL A 113 2.79 12.33 28.06
CA VAL A 113 1.50 12.46 27.35
C VAL A 113 1.15 13.92 27.14
N TRP A 114 0.87 14.26 25.89
CA TRP A 114 0.41 15.57 25.45
C TRP A 114 -0.89 15.45 24.68
N ARG A 115 -1.68 16.52 24.65
CA ARG A 115 -2.90 16.57 23.83
C ARG A 115 -3.02 17.83 23.00
N THR A 116 -3.82 17.74 21.96
CA THR A 116 -4.37 18.86 21.20
C THR A 116 -5.86 18.64 20.94
N SER A 117 -6.57 19.68 20.52
CA SER A 117 -7.96 19.53 20.10
C SER A 117 -8.02 18.82 18.75
N ALA A 118 -8.64 17.65 18.72
CA ALA A 118 -8.99 16.95 17.49
C ALA A 118 -10.11 17.69 16.72
N SER A 119 -10.82 18.63 17.35
CA SER A 119 -11.77 19.51 16.65
C SER A 119 -11.11 20.53 15.71
N LEU A 120 -9.77 20.63 15.71
CA LEU A 120 -9.02 21.30 14.63
C LEU A 120 -9.17 20.58 13.28
N VAL A 121 -9.70 19.35 13.30
CA VAL A 121 -10.08 18.55 12.16
C VAL A 121 -11.58 18.75 11.91
N THR A 122 -11.93 19.72 11.06
CA THR A 122 -13.31 20.11 10.74
C THR A 122 -13.76 19.57 9.38
N GLY A 123 -15.06 19.33 9.17
CA GLY A 123 -15.67 19.32 7.81
C GLY A 123 -16.40 18.05 7.35
N MET A 124 -16.29 16.91 8.05
CA MET A 124 -16.94 15.64 7.68
C MET A 124 -17.97 15.13 8.71
N GLY A 125 -19.02 15.91 9.03
CA GLY A 125 -20.21 15.41 9.73
C GLY A 125 -20.01 14.83 11.15
N ALA A 126 -21.10 14.33 11.76
CA ALA A 126 -21.28 14.15 13.21
C ALA A 126 -20.59 12.91 13.87
N ALA A 127 -19.69 12.23 13.17
CA ALA A 127 -18.99 11.05 13.71
C ALA A 127 -17.49 11.32 13.70
N THR A 128 -17.03 12.04 14.71
CA THR A 128 -15.67 12.55 14.74
C THR A 128 -14.74 11.61 15.51
N THR A 129 -14.41 10.47 14.90
CA THR A 129 -13.27 9.64 15.27
C THR A 129 -12.12 9.89 14.31
N LEU A 130 -10.88 9.74 14.79
CA LEU A 130 -9.72 9.70 13.92
C LEU A 130 -9.42 8.23 13.65
N ASP A 131 -9.22 7.90 12.38
CA ASP A 131 -8.80 6.55 12.00
C ASP A 131 -7.27 6.43 12.08
N MET A 132 -6.54 7.47 11.65
CA MET A 132 -5.08 7.44 11.61
C MET A 132 -4.43 8.76 11.99
N VAL A 133 -3.19 8.68 12.46
CA VAL A 133 -2.31 9.83 12.62
C VAL A 133 -0.95 9.49 12.03
N GLN A 134 -0.48 10.34 11.11
CA GLN A 134 0.83 10.27 10.51
C GLN A 134 1.75 11.32 11.16
N PHE A 135 2.99 10.92 11.45
CA PHE A 135 4.07 11.72 11.99
C PHE A 135 5.16 11.82 10.92
N GLY A 136 5.13 12.91 10.14
CA GLY A 136 5.94 13.01 8.94
C GLY A 136 5.49 12.02 7.89
N ALA A 137 6.34 11.03 7.60
CA ALA A 137 6.02 9.92 6.70
C ALA A 137 5.58 8.64 7.43
N LEU A 138 5.68 8.60 8.78
CA LEU A 138 5.38 7.42 9.59
C LEU A 138 3.94 7.40 10.07
N TYR A 139 3.25 6.27 9.95
CA TYR A 139 1.94 6.10 10.57
C TYR A 139 2.12 5.68 12.03
N GLY A 140 1.44 6.37 12.94
CA GLY A 140 1.55 6.14 14.37
C GLY A 140 0.67 5.01 14.89
N ARG A 141 1.01 4.52 16.08
CA ARG A 141 0.35 3.38 16.74
C ARG A 141 -0.86 3.83 17.52
N HIS A 142 -2.02 3.42 17.03
CA HIS A 142 -3.29 3.67 17.70
C HIS A 142 -3.44 2.85 18.99
N GLN A 143 -3.59 3.55 20.11
CA GLN A 143 -3.83 3.00 21.45
C GLN A 143 -5.34 2.96 21.76
N PRO A 144 -5.81 2.14 22.73
CA PRO A 144 -7.24 2.01 23.03
C PRO A 144 -7.97 3.35 23.23
N PHE A 145 -9.18 3.48 22.69
CA PHE A 145 -10.04 4.66 22.87
C PHE A 145 -10.59 4.77 24.31
N GLY A 146 -10.89 6.00 24.75
CA GLY A 146 -11.63 6.23 26.00
C GLY A 146 -10.84 5.91 27.28
N SER A 147 -11.45 5.19 28.23
CA SER A 147 -10.83 4.84 29.51
C SER A 147 -9.67 3.86 29.29
N GLY A 148 -8.43 4.34 29.42
CA GLY A 148 -7.21 3.58 29.13
C GLY A 148 -6.33 4.19 28.05
N CYS A 149 -6.81 5.21 27.34
CA CYS A 149 -6.05 5.92 26.29
C CYS A 149 -4.71 6.45 26.83
N THR A 150 -4.73 7.36 27.81
CA THR A 150 -3.51 8.02 28.27
C THR A 150 -2.50 7.09 28.96
N SER A 151 -2.95 6.01 29.60
CA SER A 151 -2.08 5.02 30.24
C SER A 151 -1.38 4.10 29.25
N SER A 152 -1.90 3.98 28.03
CA SER A 152 -1.37 3.09 26.98
C SER A 152 -0.36 3.80 26.07
N ILE A 153 -0.21 5.12 26.20
CA ILE A 153 0.81 5.90 25.49
C ILE A 153 2.15 5.74 26.22
N ILE A 154 3.03 4.90 25.68
CA ILE A 154 4.31 4.54 26.32
C ILE A 154 5.55 4.80 25.46
N GLY A 155 5.39 4.98 24.16
CA GLY A 155 6.49 5.22 23.22
C GLY A 155 6.16 6.24 22.13
N LYS A 156 7.21 6.76 21.49
CA LYS A 156 7.09 7.69 20.36
C LYS A 156 6.15 7.10 19.28
N TYR A 157 5.34 7.96 18.68
CA TYR A 157 4.30 7.62 17.70
C TYR A 157 3.04 6.94 18.28
N ASP A 158 2.96 6.69 19.59
CA ASP A 158 1.69 6.32 20.22
C ASP A 158 0.72 7.49 20.21
N TRP A 159 -0.53 7.19 19.85
CA TRP A 159 -1.62 8.15 19.89
C TRP A 159 -2.95 7.48 20.23
N CYS A 160 -3.89 8.25 20.77
CA CYS A 160 -5.27 7.82 20.95
C CYS A 160 -6.19 9.03 21.05
N VAL A 161 -7.50 8.79 20.94
CA VAL A 161 -8.51 9.84 21.03
C VAL A 161 -9.38 9.63 22.26
N VAL A 162 -9.52 10.70 23.05
CA VAL A 162 -10.68 10.88 23.95
C VAL A 162 -11.36 12.14 23.46
N TRP A 163 -12.38 11.95 22.62
CA TRP A 163 -13.03 13.05 21.92
C TRP A 163 -13.43 14.17 22.88
N PRO A 164 -13.14 15.46 22.57
CA PRO A 164 -12.60 16.01 21.33
C PRO A 164 -11.07 16.16 21.28
N ASN A 165 -10.32 15.36 22.02
CA ASN A 165 -8.87 15.53 22.16
C ASN A 165 -8.10 14.34 21.56
N LEU A 166 -7.07 14.67 20.78
CA LEU A 166 -6.03 13.75 20.34
C LEU A 166 -4.90 13.77 21.37
N TYR A 167 -4.55 12.61 21.92
CA TYR A 167 -3.44 12.41 22.83
C TYR A 167 -2.31 11.70 22.10
N LEU A 168 -1.06 12.05 22.41
CA LEU A 168 0.10 11.38 21.85
C LEU A 168 1.31 11.43 22.78
N TYR A 169 2.31 10.61 22.47
CA TYR A 169 3.58 10.58 23.19
C TYR A 169 4.47 11.79 22.85
N SER A 170 5.12 12.40 23.82
CA SER A 170 6.23 13.34 23.64
C SER A 170 7.20 13.17 24.82
N GLY A 171 8.42 12.73 24.54
CA GLY A 171 9.37 12.26 25.57
C GLY A 171 9.96 13.37 26.44
N ASN A 172 10.63 12.97 27.54
CA ASN A 172 11.39 13.83 28.46
C ASN A 172 10.56 14.94 29.14
N GLY A 173 9.41 14.59 29.72
CA GLY A 173 8.61 15.51 30.54
C GLY A 173 7.92 16.60 29.72
N SER A 174 8.05 17.87 30.13
CA SER A 174 7.39 19.03 29.54
C SER A 174 7.92 19.46 28.15
N THR A 175 8.53 18.55 27.39
CA THR A 175 8.94 18.80 25.99
C THR A 175 7.71 18.68 25.07
N PRO A 176 7.31 19.74 24.36
CA PRO A 176 6.12 19.71 23.52
C PRO A 176 6.32 18.86 22.25
N PRO A 177 5.24 18.34 21.66
CA PRO A 177 5.28 17.60 20.39
C PRO A 177 5.96 18.37 19.26
N THR A 178 5.89 19.70 19.29
CA THR A 178 6.58 20.59 18.33
C THR A 178 8.10 20.41 18.30
N THR A 179 8.69 19.89 19.38
CA THR A 179 10.12 19.59 19.47
C THR A 179 10.39 18.12 19.22
N THR A 180 9.58 17.22 19.81
CA THR A 180 9.77 15.76 19.70
C THR A 180 9.67 15.26 18.26
N TYR A 181 8.76 15.83 17.47
CA TYR A 181 8.48 15.39 16.10
C TYR A 181 9.08 16.32 15.03
N LEU A 182 9.89 17.31 15.43
CA LEU A 182 10.44 18.31 14.49
C LEU A 182 11.23 17.67 13.34
N ALA A 183 11.98 16.62 13.63
CA ALA A 183 12.76 15.89 12.63
C ALA A 183 11.91 14.94 11.76
N ASP A 184 10.75 14.51 12.27
CA ASP A 184 9.84 13.62 11.53
C ASP A 184 9.03 14.41 10.51
N GLY A 185 8.55 15.61 10.90
CA GLY A 185 7.77 16.51 10.05
C GLY A 185 6.38 16.79 10.62
N ALA A 186 5.43 17.07 9.73
CA ALA A 186 4.07 17.44 10.12
C ALA A 186 3.32 16.27 10.79
N ILE A 187 2.46 16.58 11.77
CA ILE A 187 1.51 15.61 12.33
C ILE A 187 0.21 15.75 11.55
N THR A 188 -0.22 14.71 10.85
CA THR A 188 -1.42 14.72 9.99
C THR A 188 -2.42 13.69 10.50
N ALA A 189 -3.61 14.16 10.88
CA ALA A 189 -4.69 13.30 11.33
C ALA A 189 -5.64 12.99 10.15
N TYR A 190 -6.04 11.74 10.02
CA TYR A 190 -7.00 11.28 9.03
C TYR A 190 -8.34 11.04 9.73
N VAL A 191 -9.37 11.76 9.29
CA VAL A 191 -10.73 11.56 9.78
C VAL A 191 -11.22 10.19 9.38
N ASP A 192 -11.86 9.50 10.32
CA ASP A 192 -12.59 8.29 9.99
C ASP A 192 -13.77 8.61 9.07
N SER A 193 -13.63 8.21 7.81
CA SER A 193 -14.68 8.33 6.80
C SER A 193 -15.62 7.12 6.78
N ALA A 194 -15.33 6.07 7.57
CA ALA A 194 -16.16 4.86 7.70
C ALA A 194 -17.49 5.12 8.42
N ALA A 195 -17.65 6.30 9.04
CA ALA A 195 -18.96 6.80 9.46
C ALA A 195 -19.88 7.27 8.30
N GLY A 196 -19.59 6.83 7.06
CA GLY A 196 -20.55 6.79 5.97
C GLY A 196 -20.44 7.90 4.93
N LEU A 197 -19.31 8.62 4.85
CA LEU A 197 -19.19 9.78 3.97
C LEU A 197 -17.99 9.65 3.00
N PRO A 198 -18.23 9.28 1.73
CA PRO A 198 -17.28 9.45 0.64
C PRO A 198 -16.82 10.90 0.52
N LEU A 199 -15.61 11.20 0.04
CA LEU A 199 -15.20 12.61 -0.18
C LEU A 199 -16.08 13.31 -1.24
N ILE A 200 -16.47 12.59 -2.30
CA ILE A 200 -17.50 13.00 -3.26
C ILE A 200 -18.61 11.94 -3.26
N SER A 201 -19.84 12.36 -2.97
CA SER A 201 -21.00 11.46 -2.85
C SER A 201 -22.10 11.82 -3.84
N VAL A 202 -22.28 10.98 -4.87
CA VAL A 202 -23.31 11.12 -5.90
C VAL A 202 -24.43 10.11 -5.66
N VAL A 203 -25.57 10.58 -5.16
CA VAL A 203 -26.71 9.74 -4.78
C VAL A 203 -27.98 10.23 -5.48
N ASN A 204 -28.59 9.37 -6.31
CA ASN A 204 -29.80 9.69 -7.09
C ASN A 204 -29.65 10.95 -7.95
N LYS A 205 -28.48 11.17 -8.56
CA LYS A 205 -28.22 12.32 -9.45
C LYS A 205 -27.84 11.88 -10.84
N SER A 206 -28.17 12.73 -11.81
CA SER A 206 -27.87 12.45 -13.21
C SER A 206 -27.32 13.63 -13.96
N TRP A 207 -26.65 13.36 -15.08
CA TRP A 207 -26.07 14.37 -15.96
C TRP A 207 -25.12 15.31 -15.20
N LEU A 208 -24.10 14.70 -14.60
CA LEU A 208 -23.05 15.39 -13.86
C LEU A 208 -21.69 15.14 -14.51
N THR A 209 -20.82 16.13 -14.47
CA THR A 209 -19.44 16.00 -14.94
C THR A 209 -18.48 16.58 -13.89
N PHE A 210 -17.47 15.81 -13.50
CA PHE A 210 -16.43 16.23 -12.56
C PHE A 210 -15.08 16.22 -13.28
N GLN A 211 -14.32 17.31 -13.13
CA GLN A 211 -13.04 17.48 -13.81
C GLN A 211 -12.00 18.15 -12.93
N HIS A 212 -10.74 17.77 -13.16
CA HIS A 212 -9.56 18.44 -12.59
C HIS A 212 -9.58 18.57 -11.06
N ILE A 213 -10.16 17.59 -10.37
CA ILE A 213 -10.23 17.52 -8.92
C ILE A 213 -9.40 16.33 -8.44
N LYS A 214 -8.64 16.56 -7.36
CA LYS A 214 -7.93 15.51 -6.66
C LYS A 214 -8.67 15.15 -5.37
N VAL A 215 -8.92 13.87 -5.14
CA VAL A 215 -9.35 13.35 -3.84
C VAL A 215 -8.19 12.58 -3.22
N GLN A 216 -7.83 12.90 -1.98
CA GLN A 216 -6.60 12.38 -1.37
C GLN A 216 -6.78 12.10 0.12
N GLY A 217 -6.06 11.12 0.66
CA GLY A 217 -5.89 10.93 2.10
C GLY A 217 -7.19 10.61 2.82
N PHE A 218 -7.81 9.50 2.44
CA PHE A 218 -9.09 9.02 2.97
C PHE A 218 -9.02 7.53 3.29
N SER A 219 -9.79 7.09 4.28
CA SER A 219 -9.77 5.69 4.74
C SER A 219 -10.91 4.83 4.21
N TYR A 220 -11.99 5.43 3.71
CA TYR A 220 -13.20 4.71 3.29
C TYR A 220 -13.46 4.77 1.79
N ILE A 221 -13.97 5.89 1.27
CA ILE A 221 -14.28 6.03 -0.18
C ILE A 221 -13.90 7.43 -0.65
N GLY A 222 -13.19 7.51 -1.77
CA GLY A 222 -12.85 8.78 -2.42
C GLY A 222 -14.08 9.33 -3.14
N VAL A 223 -14.52 8.62 -4.16
CA VAL A 223 -15.71 8.97 -4.96
C VAL A 223 -16.72 7.83 -4.92
N SER A 224 -17.99 8.14 -4.64
CA SER A 224 -19.08 7.17 -4.60
C SER A 224 -20.22 7.57 -5.55
N VAL A 225 -20.69 6.61 -6.35
CA VAL A 225 -21.89 6.75 -7.20
C VAL A 225 -22.88 5.65 -6.85
N THR A 226 -24.04 6.04 -6.31
CA THR A 226 -25.03 5.09 -5.78
C THR A 226 -26.48 5.49 -6.05
N GLY A 227 -27.42 4.63 -5.65
CA GLY A 227 -28.85 4.87 -5.76
C GLY A 227 -29.33 4.66 -7.20
N THR A 228 -30.02 5.64 -7.77
CA THR A 228 -30.51 5.65 -9.16
C THR A 228 -29.70 6.60 -10.05
N SER A 229 -28.43 6.85 -9.71
CA SER A 229 -27.60 7.81 -10.45
C SER A 229 -27.28 7.32 -11.87
N ASP A 230 -27.20 8.25 -12.83
CA ASP A 230 -27.03 7.93 -14.26
C ASP A 230 -26.40 9.09 -15.04
N ASN A 231 -25.69 8.83 -16.14
CA ASN A 231 -25.00 9.84 -16.94
C ASN A 231 -24.05 10.70 -16.09
N VAL A 232 -23.14 10.04 -15.37
CA VAL A 232 -22.11 10.70 -14.57
C VAL A 232 -20.75 10.47 -15.22
N VAL A 233 -20.00 11.55 -15.41
CA VAL A 233 -18.67 11.53 -16.00
C VAL A 233 -17.66 12.06 -15.00
N PHE A 234 -16.59 11.29 -14.76
CA PHE A 234 -15.37 11.74 -14.12
C PHE A 234 -14.30 11.82 -15.22
N ALA A 235 -13.58 12.93 -15.27
CA ALA A 235 -12.51 13.08 -16.23
C ALA A 235 -11.31 13.86 -15.69
N ASN A 236 -10.10 13.38 -15.98
CA ASN A 236 -8.86 14.00 -15.51
C ASN A 236 -8.85 14.21 -13.98
N MET A 237 -9.39 13.25 -13.23
CA MET A 237 -9.39 13.25 -11.77
C MET A 237 -8.37 12.26 -11.22
N GLU A 238 -7.93 12.49 -9.99
CA GLU A 238 -7.02 11.59 -9.29
C GLU A 238 -7.60 11.23 -7.92
N SER A 239 -7.56 9.94 -7.58
CA SER A 239 -8.05 9.36 -6.33
C SER A 239 -6.98 8.56 -5.61
N ASP A 240 -6.47 9.13 -4.50
CA ASP A 240 -5.33 8.60 -3.76
C ASP A 240 -5.68 8.32 -2.30
N GLY A 241 -5.98 7.07 -1.98
CA GLY A 241 -6.36 6.65 -0.64
C GLY A 241 -5.25 6.87 0.39
N MET A 242 -4.03 6.39 0.09
CA MET A 242 -2.84 6.51 0.94
C MET A 242 -3.05 6.00 2.37
N VAL A 243 -3.91 4.99 2.54
CA VAL A 243 -4.22 4.37 3.82
C VAL A 243 -3.77 2.92 3.73
N PRO A 244 -2.89 2.42 4.62
CA PRO A 244 -2.20 1.15 4.41
C PRO A 244 -2.89 -0.11 4.96
N TYR A 245 -4.08 0.01 5.55
CA TYR A 245 -4.82 -1.13 6.09
C TYR A 245 -6.33 -0.97 5.87
N GLY A 246 -7.09 -2.02 6.21
CA GLY A 246 -8.52 -2.13 5.92
C GLY A 246 -8.81 -2.61 4.49
N THR A 247 -10.05 -3.03 4.26
CA THR A 247 -10.62 -3.35 2.94
C THR A 247 -11.06 -2.10 2.16
N THR A 248 -10.61 -0.96 2.64
CA THR A 248 -10.79 0.39 2.11
C THR A 248 -9.46 1.12 2.32
N PRO A 249 -9.17 2.24 1.65
CA PRO A 249 -10.04 3.06 0.81
C PRO A 249 -10.41 2.45 -0.54
N LEU A 250 -11.62 2.71 -1.02
CA LEU A 250 -11.99 2.51 -2.43
C LEU A 250 -11.82 3.84 -3.17
N GLY A 251 -11.06 3.85 -4.26
CA GLY A 251 -10.75 5.07 -5.01
C GLY A 251 -12.00 5.66 -5.67
N PHE A 252 -12.49 4.99 -6.71
CA PHE A 252 -13.77 5.25 -7.36
C PHE A 252 -14.70 4.06 -7.17
N TYR A 253 -15.86 4.28 -6.56
CA TYR A 253 -16.81 3.23 -6.21
C TYR A 253 -18.18 3.44 -6.87
N VAL A 254 -18.70 2.39 -7.49
CA VAL A 254 -20.00 2.39 -8.18
C VAL A 254 -20.88 1.24 -7.67
N ASN A 255 -22.04 1.60 -7.12
CA ASN A 255 -23.07 0.66 -6.70
C ASN A 255 -24.47 1.27 -6.92
N VAL A 256 -24.92 1.21 -8.17
CA VAL A 256 -26.18 1.75 -8.66
C VAL A 256 -27.19 0.62 -8.84
N ALA A 257 -28.44 0.86 -8.42
CA ALA A 257 -29.51 -0.15 -8.44
C ALA A 257 -29.77 -0.69 -9.85
N SER A 258 -30.13 -1.98 -9.94
CA SER A 258 -30.48 -2.63 -11.20
C SER A 258 -31.81 -2.11 -11.78
N GLY A 259 -31.93 -2.05 -13.11
CA GLY A 259 -33.15 -1.64 -13.82
C GLY A 259 -33.18 -0.18 -14.31
N TYR A 260 -32.15 0.62 -14.02
CA TYR A 260 -31.96 1.94 -14.59
C TYR A 260 -30.97 1.88 -15.77
N GLY A 261 -31.19 2.68 -16.81
CA GLY A 261 -30.13 2.92 -17.79
C GLY A 261 -29.05 3.69 -17.05
N THR A 262 -27.91 3.07 -16.75
CA THR A 262 -26.81 3.74 -16.04
C THR A 262 -25.65 3.92 -17.01
N SER A 263 -25.17 5.13 -17.20
CA SER A 263 -23.92 5.44 -17.90
C SER A 263 -22.96 6.13 -16.94
N ILE A 264 -22.03 5.36 -16.36
CA ILE A 264 -20.94 5.90 -15.54
C ILE A 264 -19.64 5.82 -16.34
N GLN A 265 -18.93 6.94 -16.48
CA GLN A 265 -17.71 7.01 -17.27
C GLN A 265 -16.54 7.57 -16.47
N PHE A 266 -15.42 6.87 -16.50
CA PHE A 266 -14.12 7.30 -16.01
C PHE A 266 -13.20 7.50 -17.21
N LEU A 267 -12.68 8.71 -17.38
CA LEU A 267 -11.97 9.13 -18.58
C LEU A 267 -10.68 9.85 -18.21
N ASN A 268 -9.53 9.26 -18.51
CA ASN A 268 -8.24 9.85 -18.12
C ASN A 268 -8.10 10.02 -16.59
N ASP A 269 -8.72 9.15 -15.80
CA ASP A 269 -8.63 9.22 -14.34
C ASP A 269 -7.47 8.37 -13.82
N ASP A 270 -6.95 8.73 -12.64
CA ASP A 270 -5.94 7.97 -11.92
C ASP A 270 -6.48 7.52 -10.56
N ALA A 271 -6.26 6.25 -10.20
CA ALA A 271 -6.63 5.71 -8.89
C ALA A 271 -5.47 4.92 -8.28
N ASN A 272 -4.69 5.55 -7.39
CA ASN A 272 -3.45 4.98 -6.87
C ASN A 272 -3.51 4.77 -5.35
N LEU A 273 -2.74 3.81 -4.85
CA LEU A 273 -2.56 3.59 -3.40
C LEU A 273 -3.90 3.42 -2.65
N ASN A 274 -4.89 2.80 -3.29
CA ASN A 274 -6.17 2.42 -2.68
C ASN A 274 -6.15 0.93 -2.27
N TYR A 275 -7.23 0.45 -1.65
CA TYR A 275 -7.52 -0.99 -1.62
C TYR A 275 -7.91 -1.45 -3.02
N ASP A 276 -9.01 -0.92 -3.56
CA ASP A 276 -9.37 -1.02 -4.97
C ASP A 276 -9.30 0.36 -5.63
N GLY A 277 -8.69 0.45 -6.81
CA GLY A 277 -8.63 1.70 -7.59
C GLY A 277 -10.01 2.07 -8.12
N TYR A 278 -10.54 1.25 -9.03
CA TYR A 278 -11.91 1.34 -9.57
C TYR A 278 -12.71 0.12 -9.13
N ARG A 279 -13.77 0.33 -8.36
CA ARG A 279 -14.62 -0.74 -7.83
C ARG A 279 -16.06 -0.60 -8.33
N VAL A 280 -16.57 -1.64 -8.98
CA VAL A 280 -17.95 -1.71 -9.45
C VAL A 280 -18.63 -2.91 -8.82
N ASP A 281 -19.62 -2.66 -7.96
CA ASP A 281 -20.43 -3.71 -7.34
C ASP A 281 -21.79 -3.88 -8.06
N ALA A 282 -22.31 -2.79 -8.64
CA ALA A 282 -23.50 -2.83 -9.48
C ALA A 282 -23.60 -1.58 -10.36
N ALA A 283 -23.83 -1.75 -11.67
CA ALA A 283 -24.31 -0.72 -12.60
C ALA A 283 -24.52 -1.35 -13.99
N ALA A 284 -25.57 -0.98 -14.72
CA ALA A 284 -25.90 -1.52 -16.04
C ALA A 284 -24.85 -1.21 -17.14
N ALA A 285 -24.10 -0.10 -17.04
CA ALA A 285 -22.98 0.20 -17.93
C ALA A 285 -21.95 1.13 -17.27
N VAL A 286 -20.72 0.65 -17.16
CA VAL A 286 -19.56 1.42 -16.68
C VAL A 286 -18.46 1.35 -17.73
N THR A 287 -17.86 2.50 -18.04
CA THR A 287 -16.72 2.61 -18.95
C THR A 287 -15.50 3.18 -18.22
N VAL A 288 -14.38 2.46 -18.28
CA VAL A 288 -13.08 2.90 -17.75
C VAL A 288 -12.12 3.06 -18.93
N LYS A 289 -11.82 4.29 -19.32
CA LYS A 289 -11.09 4.56 -20.54
C LYS A 289 -9.88 5.42 -20.28
N ASN A 290 -8.72 4.93 -20.73
CA ASN A 290 -7.48 5.68 -20.66
C ASN A 290 -7.13 6.08 -19.21
N CYS A 291 -7.52 5.23 -18.26
CA CYS A 291 -7.33 5.44 -16.84
C CYS A 291 -6.06 4.72 -16.36
N ARG A 292 -5.54 5.13 -15.21
CA ARG A 292 -4.42 4.45 -14.54
C ARG A 292 -4.79 3.99 -13.15
N GLY A 293 -4.18 2.90 -12.70
CA GLY A 293 -4.29 2.48 -11.31
C GLY A 293 -3.08 1.68 -10.85
N TYR A 294 -2.33 2.27 -9.92
CA TYR A 294 -1.04 1.76 -9.49
C TYR A 294 -1.00 1.48 -8.00
N ALA A 295 -0.34 0.36 -7.65
CA ALA A 295 -0.11 -0.02 -6.27
C ALA A 295 -1.40 -0.04 -5.43
N ASN A 296 -2.54 -0.43 -5.99
CA ASN A 296 -3.73 -0.71 -5.20
C ASN A 296 -3.57 -2.09 -4.52
N ARG A 297 -3.96 -2.21 -3.25
CA ARG A 297 -3.66 -3.41 -2.44
C ARG A 297 -4.37 -4.66 -2.94
N ASP A 298 -5.54 -4.49 -3.54
CA ASP A 298 -6.36 -5.55 -4.13
C ASP A 298 -6.37 -5.46 -5.65
N ALA A 299 -7.08 -4.51 -6.27
CA ALA A 299 -7.13 -4.41 -7.73
C ALA A 299 -6.98 -2.98 -8.24
N GLY A 300 -6.40 -2.83 -9.44
CA GLY A 300 -6.51 -1.59 -10.20
C GLY A 300 -7.95 -1.37 -10.65
N LEU A 301 -8.58 -2.42 -11.20
CA LEU A 301 -10.00 -2.46 -11.55
C LEU A 301 -10.65 -3.75 -11.05
N ARG A 302 -11.74 -3.62 -10.29
CA ARG A 302 -12.53 -4.73 -9.77
C ARG A 302 -13.99 -4.61 -10.15
N ASP A 303 -14.52 -5.67 -10.74
CA ASP A 303 -15.93 -5.84 -11.08
C ASP A 303 -16.53 -7.01 -10.29
N ASN A 304 -17.39 -6.67 -9.34
CA ASN A 304 -18.17 -7.59 -8.51
C ASN A 304 -19.65 -7.65 -8.96
N SER A 305 -19.98 -7.07 -10.11
CA SER A 305 -21.35 -7.06 -10.63
C SER A 305 -21.86 -8.50 -10.89
N PRO A 306 -23.17 -8.76 -10.71
CA PRO A 306 -23.76 -10.05 -11.05
C PRO A 306 -23.51 -10.46 -12.51
N SER A 307 -23.36 -11.76 -12.77
CA SER A 307 -23.02 -12.32 -14.07
C SER A 307 -23.91 -11.79 -15.22
N GLY A 308 -23.29 -11.22 -16.26
CA GLY A 308 -23.96 -10.76 -17.49
C GLY A 308 -23.95 -9.24 -17.68
N ILE A 309 -23.59 -8.48 -16.65
CA ILE A 309 -23.26 -7.06 -16.76
C ILE A 309 -21.75 -6.94 -16.66
N VAL A 310 -21.15 -6.17 -17.56
CA VAL A 310 -19.70 -6.19 -17.75
C VAL A 310 -19.15 -4.78 -17.80
N VAL A 311 -18.19 -4.47 -16.93
CA VAL A 311 -17.41 -3.23 -17.02
C VAL A 311 -16.59 -3.24 -18.31
N GLY A 312 -16.77 -2.22 -19.14
CA GLY A 312 -15.96 -2.00 -20.33
C GLY A 312 -14.71 -1.21 -19.97
N TYR A 313 -13.53 -1.70 -20.35
CA TYR A 313 -12.29 -0.93 -20.20
C TYR A 313 -11.41 -0.97 -21.46
N SER A 314 -10.72 0.14 -21.73
CA SER A 314 -9.85 0.26 -22.91
C SER A 314 -8.77 1.31 -22.71
N ASN A 315 -7.60 1.13 -23.33
CA ASN A 315 -6.48 2.07 -23.31
C ASN A 315 -5.94 2.40 -21.91
N SER A 316 -6.30 1.64 -20.88
CA SER A 316 -5.96 1.90 -19.48
C SER A 316 -4.66 1.20 -19.08
N HIS A 317 -4.09 1.57 -17.94
CA HIS A 317 -2.89 0.97 -17.42
C HIS A 317 -2.97 0.70 -15.92
N PHE A 318 -3.06 -0.57 -15.60
CA PHE A 318 -3.06 -1.07 -14.25
C PHE A 318 -1.77 -1.85 -14.03
N TYR A 319 -0.99 -1.43 -13.03
CA TYR A 319 0.32 -2.01 -12.78
C TYR A 319 0.62 -2.13 -11.29
N GLY A 320 1.15 -3.30 -10.92
CA GLY A 320 1.62 -3.56 -9.57
C GLY A 320 0.50 -3.42 -8.56
N ASN A 321 -0.71 -3.87 -8.88
CA ASN A 321 -1.80 -4.03 -7.91
C ASN A 321 -1.77 -5.45 -7.34
N ASN A 322 -2.69 -5.76 -6.43
CA ASN A 322 -2.77 -7.02 -5.70
C ASN A 322 -1.47 -7.37 -4.98
N VAL A 323 -1.22 -6.72 -3.84
CA VAL A 323 0.01 -6.90 -3.05
C VAL A 323 0.11 -8.34 -2.53
N ALA A 324 -1.02 -9.02 -2.33
CA ALA A 324 -1.07 -10.39 -1.82
C ALA A 324 -0.77 -11.47 -2.87
N GLN A 325 -0.70 -11.19 -4.17
CA GLN A 325 -0.60 -12.26 -5.17
C GLN A 325 0.74 -12.28 -5.94
N PHE A 326 1.17 -13.48 -6.33
CA PHE A 326 2.29 -13.66 -7.24
C PHE A 326 1.94 -14.72 -8.30
N PRO A 327 1.91 -14.36 -9.60
CA PRO A 327 2.02 -13.01 -10.17
C PRO A 327 0.83 -12.10 -9.81
N ALA A 328 0.98 -10.79 -9.98
CA ALA A 328 -0.08 -9.81 -9.71
C ALA A 328 -1.30 -10.00 -10.63
N THR A 329 -2.51 -9.79 -10.10
CA THR A 329 -3.73 -9.62 -10.91
C THR A 329 -4.15 -8.16 -10.84
N ASP A 330 -3.88 -7.41 -11.91
CA ASP A 330 -4.18 -5.98 -11.93
C ASP A 330 -5.68 -5.67 -12.13
N VAL A 331 -6.42 -6.62 -12.72
CA VAL A 331 -7.84 -6.51 -13.07
C VAL A 331 -8.58 -7.78 -12.63
N VAL A 332 -9.70 -7.65 -11.92
CA VAL A 332 -10.45 -8.77 -11.31
C VAL A 332 -11.94 -8.66 -11.61
N GLY A 333 -12.60 -9.76 -11.98
CA GLY A 333 -14.07 -9.81 -12.15
C GLY A 333 -14.57 -10.10 -13.58
N GLY A 334 -15.88 -9.94 -13.78
CA GLY A 334 -16.59 -10.21 -15.04
C GLY A 334 -16.40 -9.13 -16.11
N ILE A 335 -15.15 -8.86 -16.50
CA ILE A 335 -14.76 -7.68 -17.30
C ILE A 335 -14.60 -8.04 -18.79
N ALA A 336 -15.12 -7.21 -19.70
CA ALA A 336 -15.00 -7.37 -21.15
C ALA A 336 -14.22 -6.19 -21.69
N GLY A 337 -13.06 -6.50 -22.25
CA GLY A 337 -12.16 -5.53 -22.82
C GLY A 337 -10.78 -6.13 -23.01
N SER A 338 -10.10 -5.65 -24.05
CA SER A 338 -8.65 -5.76 -24.20
C SER A 338 -8.12 -4.33 -24.11
N GLY A 339 -7.15 -4.07 -23.23
CA GLY A 339 -6.79 -2.67 -23.00
C GLY A 339 -5.81 -2.36 -21.88
N ASN A 340 -5.52 -3.29 -20.96
CA ASN A 340 -4.36 -3.11 -20.09
C ASN A 340 -3.11 -3.29 -20.95
N VAL A 341 -2.20 -2.31 -20.93
CA VAL A 341 -1.02 -2.30 -21.80
C VAL A 341 -0.21 -3.58 -21.58
N ALA A 342 -0.04 -4.36 -22.65
CA ALA A 342 0.86 -5.51 -22.75
C ALA A 342 0.80 -6.49 -21.57
N LEU A 343 -0.10 -7.48 -21.67
CA LEU A 343 -0.20 -8.60 -20.74
C LEU A 343 0.89 -9.62 -21.03
N VAL A 344 1.64 -10.03 -20.01
CA VAL A 344 2.40 -11.28 -20.05
C VAL A 344 1.66 -12.33 -19.24
N CYS A 345 0.79 -13.07 -19.93
CA CYS A 345 0.90 -14.51 -20.17
C CYS A 345 -0.36 -15.03 -20.85
N GLY A 346 -0.19 -15.83 -21.90
CA GLY A 346 -1.29 -16.54 -22.54
C GLY A 346 -0.90 -17.33 -23.77
N ALA A 347 -0.04 -18.35 -23.59
CA ALA A 347 -0.03 -19.60 -24.37
C ALA A 347 1.08 -20.57 -23.90
N ALA A 348 2.24 -20.05 -23.48
CA ALA A 348 3.42 -20.90 -23.26
C ALA A 348 3.46 -21.67 -21.92
N ALA A 349 2.61 -21.34 -20.93
CA ALA A 349 2.66 -21.93 -19.58
C ALA A 349 1.30 -22.39 -19.02
N GLY A 350 0.22 -22.41 -19.81
CA GLY A 350 -1.09 -22.91 -19.35
C GLY A 350 -1.82 -22.08 -18.27
N LEU A 351 -1.34 -20.87 -17.93
CA LEU A 351 -1.96 -19.99 -16.93
C LEU A 351 -3.17 -19.21 -17.51
N PRO A 352 -4.23 -18.94 -16.73
CA PRO A 352 -5.39 -18.15 -17.16
C PRO A 352 -5.00 -16.73 -17.59
N ALA A 353 -5.65 -16.20 -18.63
CA ALA A 353 -5.46 -14.82 -19.11
C ALA A 353 -5.73 -13.73 -18.05
N THR A 354 -6.37 -14.09 -16.92
CA THR A 354 -6.66 -13.23 -15.78
C THR A 354 -5.47 -13.04 -14.83
N MET A 355 -4.37 -13.80 -14.96
CA MET A 355 -3.16 -13.69 -14.14
C MET A 355 -2.07 -12.81 -14.78
N CYS A 356 -2.48 -11.73 -15.45
CA CYS A 356 -1.58 -10.93 -16.28
C CYS A 356 -1.39 -9.53 -15.70
N SER A 357 -0.13 -9.17 -15.45
CA SER A 357 0.28 -7.80 -15.14
C SER A 357 0.79 -7.09 -16.41
N SER A 358 0.68 -5.76 -16.45
CA SER A 358 1.27 -4.95 -17.51
C SER A 358 2.80 -5.13 -17.54
N THR A 359 3.37 -5.33 -18.73
CA THR A 359 4.84 -5.43 -18.92
C THR A 359 5.58 -4.10 -18.81
N ALA A 360 4.85 -2.99 -18.77
CA ALA A 360 5.44 -1.66 -18.78
C ALA A 360 5.31 -1.03 -17.39
N ALA A 361 6.45 -0.88 -16.69
CA ALA A 361 6.46 -0.20 -15.40
C ALA A 361 5.95 1.25 -15.53
N PRO A 362 5.22 1.77 -14.52
CA PRO A 362 4.73 3.13 -14.52
C PRO A 362 5.90 4.10 -14.38
N ALA A 363 5.80 5.23 -15.07
CA ALA A 363 6.74 6.31 -15.00
C ALA A 363 6.31 7.28 -13.88
N VAL A 364 6.63 6.94 -12.64
CA VAL A 364 6.15 7.64 -11.43
C VAL A 364 7.29 8.14 -10.55
N THR A 365 7.06 9.26 -9.86
CA THR A 365 8.04 9.84 -8.92
C THR A 365 7.71 9.41 -7.49
N ASN A 366 8.72 9.01 -6.72
CA ASN A 366 8.62 8.76 -5.27
C ASN A 366 7.59 7.70 -4.83
N PHE A 367 7.13 6.80 -5.70
CA PHE A 367 6.34 5.62 -5.29
C PHE A 367 7.18 4.59 -4.51
N ALA A 368 8.50 4.64 -4.62
CA ALA A 368 9.41 3.84 -3.82
C ALA A 368 9.61 4.45 -2.43
N THR A 369 8.54 4.46 -1.63
CA THR A 369 8.54 5.04 -0.29
C THR A 369 9.27 4.15 0.71
N TYR A 370 9.18 2.84 0.51
CA TYR A 370 9.68 1.82 1.43
C TYR A 370 10.76 0.95 0.80
N PRO A 371 11.67 0.38 1.61
CA PRO A 371 12.60 -0.61 1.10
C PRO A 371 11.86 -1.90 0.72
N ALA A 372 12.09 -2.38 -0.50
CA ALA A 372 11.51 -3.64 -0.96
C ALA A 372 12.33 -4.82 -0.41
N ARG A 373 11.75 -5.62 0.50
CA ARG A 373 12.46 -6.68 1.23
C ARG A 373 11.90 -8.07 0.89
N PHE A 374 12.80 -9.00 0.61
CA PHE A 374 12.49 -10.34 0.14
C PHE A 374 13.27 -11.40 0.91
N SER A 375 12.69 -12.57 1.10
CA SER A 375 13.43 -13.78 1.44
C SER A 375 13.12 -14.90 0.45
N PHE A 376 13.98 -15.91 0.38
CA PHE A 376 13.77 -17.09 -0.46
C PHE A 376 13.97 -18.37 0.35
N THR A 377 12.98 -19.25 0.35
CA THR A 377 13.01 -20.51 1.10
C THR A 377 12.80 -21.70 0.17
N VAL A 378 13.55 -22.78 0.38
CA VAL A 378 13.17 -24.09 -0.14
C VAL A 378 12.39 -24.80 0.95
N ASP A 379 11.15 -25.13 0.64
CA ASP A 379 10.20 -25.75 1.56
C ASP A 379 10.28 -27.27 1.46
N ASP A 380 9.79 -27.91 2.50
CA ASP A 380 9.66 -29.36 2.63
C ASP A 380 10.99 -30.12 2.52
N VAL A 381 12.06 -29.55 3.07
CA VAL A 381 13.36 -30.21 3.08
C VAL A 381 13.28 -31.50 3.89
N GLY A 382 13.58 -32.62 3.23
CA GLY A 382 13.45 -33.97 3.75
C GLY A 382 12.21 -34.73 3.25
N SER A 383 11.10 -34.04 2.88
CA SER A 383 9.83 -34.71 2.53
C SER A 383 9.87 -35.42 1.18
N ALA A 384 10.66 -34.89 0.23
CA ALA A 384 10.84 -35.42 -1.12
C ALA A 384 12.30 -35.82 -1.36
N SER A 385 12.52 -36.94 -2.03
CA SER A 385 13.86 -37.39 -2.39
C SER A 385 14.48 -36.46 -3.43
N GLY A 386 15.59 -35.81 -3.09
CA GLY A 386 16.34 -34.92 -3.99
C GLY A 386 16.34 -33.44 -3.59
N THR A 387 15.56 -33.05 -2.58
CA THR A 387 15.52 -31.66 -2.10
C THR A 387 16.88 -31.15 -1.63
N GLU A 388 17.63 -31.96 -0.87
CA GLU A 388 18.98 -31.60 -0.42
C GLU A 388 19.97 -31.51 -1.59
N GLY A 389 19.83 -32.38 -2.59
CA GLY A 389 20.62 -32.31 -3.82
C GLY A 389 20.36 -31.02 -4.60
N TYR A 390 19.10 -30.59 -4.67
CA TYR A 390 18.71 -29.32 -5.26
C TYR A 390 19.29 -28.12 -4.50
N ILE A 391 19.17 -28.08 -3.18
CA ILE A 391 19.78 -27.02 -2.35
C ILE A 391 21.31 -27.02 -2.46
N ASN A 392 21.94 -28.21 -2.50
CA ASN A 392 23.38 -28.32 -2.69
C ASN A 392 23.85 -27.70 -4.01
N SER A 393 23.00 -27.64 -5.04
CA SER A 393 23.30 -26.94 -6.30
C SER A 393 23.38 -25.41 -6.17
N PHE A 394 22.91 -24.84 -5.06
CA PHE A 394 23.02 -23.40 -4.75
C PHE A 394 24.37 -23.02 -4.14
N LEU A 395 25.14 -24.02 -3.71
CA LEU A 395 26.37 -23.88 -2.94
C LEU A 395 27.61 -23.93 -3.85
N GLY A 396 28.77 -23.68 -3.24
CA GLY A 396 30.06 -23.57 -3.94
C GLY A 396 30.24 -22.20 -4.60
N THR A 397 31.46 -21.88 -5.03
CA THR A 397 31.81 -20.55 -5.57
C THR A 397 30.98 -20.14 -6.80
N LEU A 398 30.47 -21.11 -7.57
CA LEU A 398 29.62 -20.88 -8.74
C LEU A 398 28.13 -21.13 -8.48
N GLY A 399 27.74 -21.48 -7.25
CA GLY A 399 26.36 -21.69 -6.87
C GLY A 399 25.54 -20.40 -6.94
N ILE A 400 24.23 -20.51 -7.23
CA ILE A 400 23.37 -19.37 -7.56
C ILE A 400 23.32 -18.30 -6.46
N PHE A 401 23.24 -18.71 -5.19
CA PHE A 401 23.25 -17.78 -4.05
C PHE A 401 24.66 -17.30 -3.73
N SER A 402 25.61 -18.23 -3.68
CA SER A 402 27.00 -17.95 -3.31
C SER A 402 27.68 -16.96 -4.26
N SER A 403 27.47 -17.11 -5.57
CA SER A 403 28.00 -16.21 -6.61
C SER A 403 27.43 -14.77 -6.52
N ARG A 404 26.29 -14.60 -5.83
CA ARG A 404 25.63 -13.30 -5.60
C ARG A 404 25.88 -12.75 -4.18
N GLY A 405 26.63 -13.47 -3.34
CA GLY A 405 26.80 -13.12 -1.93
C GLY A 405 25.51 -13.19 -1.10
N LEU A 406 24.50 -13.92 -1.59
CA LEU A 406 23.19 -14.05 -0.95
C LEU A 406 23.12 -15.29 -0.06
N LYS A 407 22.13 -15.31 0.83
CA LYS A 407 21.78 -16.45 1.69
C LYS A 407 20.38 -16.93 1.35
N PHE A 408 20.18 -18.24 1.39
CA PHE A 408 18.85 -18.85 1.28
C PHE A 408 18.38 -19.33 2.66
N ASN A 409 17.10 -19.70 2.72
CA ASN A 409 16.49 -20.34 3.87
C ASN A 409 16.06 -21.76 3.48
N ALA A 410 16.13 -22.71 4.42
CA ALA A 410 15.68 -24.09 4.22
C ALA A 410 14.69 -24.46 5.31
N ALA A 411 13.43 -24.74 4.96
CA ALA A 411 12.41 -25.15 5.92
C ALA A 411 12.39 -26.69 6.03
N VAL A 412 12.86 -27.20 7.15
CA VAL A 412 13.08 -28.64 7.36
C VAL A 412 11.84 -29.32 7.91
N VAL A 413 11.51 -30.49 7.36
CA VAL A 413 10.47 -31.41 7.83
C VAL A 413 11.15 -32.65 8.45
N PRO A 414 11.42 -32.64 9.77
CA PRO A 414 12.39 -33.56 10.35
C PRO A 414 11.88 -35.01 10.54
N SER A 415 10.61 -35.31 10.23
CA SER A 415 10.09 -36.68 10.26
C SER A 415 10.62 -37.59 9.16
N TYR A 416 11.11 -37.00 8.07
CA TYR A 416 11.57 -37.73 6.90
C TYR A 416 13.09 -37.95 6.96
N GLY A 417 13.63 -38.63 5.94
CA GLY A 417 15.06 -38.93 5.83
C GLY A 417 15.89 -37.70 5.47
N VAL A 418 16.02 -36.75 6.41
CA VAL A 418 16.84 -35.54 6.23
C VAL A 418 18.32 -35.89 6.21
N ASP A 419 19.05 -35.42 5.20
CA ASP A 419 20.52 -35.43 5.22
C ASP A 419 21.07 -34.31 6.12
N TRP A 420 21.21 -34.62 7.42
CA TRP A 420 21.71 -33.67 8.41
C TRP A 420 23.15 -33.20 8.15
N ALA A 421 23.97 -33.95 7.40
CA ALA A 421 25.32 -33.51 7.07
C ALA A 421 25.28 -32.33 6.07
N SER A 422 24.40 -32.41 5.07
CA SER A 422 24.11 -31.29 4.17
C SER A 422 23.56 -30.08 4.94
N VAL A 423 22.54 -30.28 5.80
CA VAL A 423 21.94 -29.19 6.61
C VAL A 423 22.97 -28.49 7.50
N ASN A 424 23.83 -29.24 8.19
CA ASN A 424 24.92 -28.66 9.00
C ASN A 424 25.90 -27.84 8.14
N THR A 425 26.20 -28.31 6.92
CA THR A 425 27.07 -27.60 5.98
C THR A 425 26.44 -26.26 5.53
N TRP A 426 25.13 -26.26 5.29
CA TRP A 426 24.41 -25.04 4.91
C TRP A 426 24.41 -24.00 6.03
N TYR A 427 24.14 -24.44 7.27
CA TYR A 427 24.16 -23.60 8.45
C TYR A 427 25.55 -23.03 8.73
N ALA A 428 26.60 -23.86 8.66
CA ALA A 428 27.99 -23.43 8.81
C ALA A 428 28.41 -22.41 7.73
N SER A 429 27.79 -22.46 6.55
CA SER A 429 27.98 -21.49 5.47
C SER A 429 27.18 -20.19 5.67
N GLY A 430 26.44 -20.04 6.77
CA GLY A 430 25.66 -18.87 7.13
C GLY A 430 24.29 -18.77 6.46
N ASN A 431 23.75 -19.87 5.91
CA ASN A 431 22.35 -19.93 5.45
C ASN A 431 21.42 -20.19 6.65
N GLU A 432 20.15 -19.81 6.51
CA GLU A 432 19.17 -19.99 7.59
C GLU A 432 18.47 -21.34 7.49
N ILE A 433 18.34 -22.01 8.64
CA ILE A 433 17.61 -23.26 8.77
C ILE A 433 16.36 -22.98 9.60
N ASP A 434 15.22 -23.16 8.97
CA ASP A 434 13.90 -22.90 9.52
C ASP A 434 13.18 -24.20 9.83
N SER A 435 12.14 -24.07 10.65
CA SER A 435 11.26 -25.18 10.96
C SER A 435 10.04 -25.15 10.06
N HIS A 436 9.76 -26.26 9.39
CA HIS A 436 8.41 -26.56 8.93
C HIS A 436 7.66 -27.36 10.02
N SER A 437 6.46 -27.85 9.74
CA SER A 437 5.84 -28.88 10.59
C SER A 437 6.71 -30.15 10.64
N TRP A 438 6.58 -30.92 11.72
CA TRP A 438 7.41 -32.11 11.89
C TRP A 438 7.14 -33.14 10.80
N SER A 439 5.86 -33.44 10.51
CA SER A 439 5.40 -34.55 9.67
C SER A 439 4.85 -34.13 8.30
N HIS A 440 4.76 -32.82 8.03
CA HIS A 440 4.15 -32.31 6.81
C HIS A 440 2.66 -32.73 6.65
N GLN A 441 1.94 -32.81 7.78
CA GLN A 441 0.52 -33.15 7.78
C GLN A 441 -0.36 -31.91 7.76
N TYR A 442 -1.34 -31.94 6.86
CA TYR A 442 -2.31 -30.89 6.62
C TYR A 442 -3.69 -31.40 7.06
N TYR A 443 -4.36 -30.73 8.00
CA TYR A 443 -5.77 -31.02 8.25
C TYR A 443 -6.62 -30.26 7.23
N THR A 444 -6.89 -30.88 6.08
CA THR A 444 -7.89 -30.39 5.13
C THR A 444 -9.25 -31.03 5.41
N THR A 445 -9.96 -30.65 6.47
CA THR A 445 -11.42 -30.90 6.55
C THR A 445 -12.11 -29.88 7.45
N THR A 446 -12.95 -29.04 6.83
CA THR A 446 -13.89 -28.05 7.39
C THR A 446 -13.32 -26.86 8.15
N ALA A 447 -13.94 -25.69 7.89
CA ALA A 447 -13.62 -24.41 8.51
C ALA A 447 -13.62 -24.53 10.04
N THR A 448 -12.66 -23.90 10.70
CA THR A 448 -12.45 -23.84 12.16
C THR A 448 -11.95 -25.14 12.83
N PRO A 449 -10.63 -25.31 13.05
CA PRO A 449 -10.08 -26.38 13.87
C PRO A 449 -10.22 -26.11 15.39
N SER A 450 -10.97 -25.09 15.80
CA SER A 450 -11.05 -24.61 17.19
C SER A 450 -12.04 -25.39 18.08
N GLY A 451 -12.40 -26.64 17.73
CA GLY A 451 -13.37 -27.45 18.47
C GLY A 451 -12.92 -28.88 18.72
N THR A 452 -13.46 -29.52 19.76
CA THR A 452 -13.26 -30.95 20.04
C THR A 452 -13.77 -31.80 18.89
N CYS A 453 -12.88 -32.58 18.28
CA CYS A 453 -13.19 -33.43 17.14
C CYS A 453 -14.06 -34.63 17.54
N THR A 454 -15.11 -34.91 16.76
CA THR A 454 -15.81 -36.19 16.73
C THR A 454 -15.65 -36.78 15.32
N LEU A 455 -15.85 -38.09 15.13
CA LEU A 455 -15.73 -38.70 13.79
C LEU A 455 -16.71 -38.17 12.76
N SER A 456 -17.79 -37.52 13.21
CA SER A 456 -18.74 -36.83 12.34
C SER A 456 -18.23 -35.45 11.89
N SER A 457 -17.27 -34.84 12.61
CA SER A 457 -16.71 -33.53 12.29
C SER A 457 -15.31 -33.57 11.67
N CYS A 458 -14.50 -34.62 11.90
CA CYS A 458 -13.20 -34.77 11.25
C CYS A 458 -12.92 -36.24 10.87
N PRO A 459 -13.36 -36.70 9.69
CA PRO A 459 -13.28 -38.10 9.29
C PRO A 459 -11.84 -38.62 9.09
N ASN A 460 -10.85 -37.74 8.96
CA ASN A 460 -9.47 -38.09 8.63
C ASN A 460 -8.49 -38.00 9.83
N ALA A 461 -9.00 -37.78 11.06
CA ALA A 461 -8.17 -37.70 12.26
C ALA A 461 -7.60 -39.08 12.63
N PRO A 462 -6.30 -39.20 13.02
CA PRO A 462 -5.77 -40.47 13.52
C PRO A 462 -6.60 -41.00 14.67
N ALA A 463 -7.03 -42.25 14.59
CA ALA A 463 -7.86 -42.85 15.63
C ALA A 463 -7.50 -44.30 15.93
N LEU A 464 -7.80 -44.73 17.15
CA LEU A 464 -7.81 -46.14 17.54
C LEU A 464 -9.25 -46.64 17.55
N LYS A 465 -9.57 -47.60 16.69
CA LYS A 465 -10.85 -48.33 16.72
C LYS A 465 -10.66 -49.56 17.59
N ILE A 466 -11.19 -49.56 18.81
CA ILE A 466 -11.05 -50.64 19.79
C ILE A 466 -12.37 -51.38 19.89
N GLN A 467 -12.35 -52.70 19.64
CA GLN A 467 -13.51 -53.56 19.78
C GLN A 467 -13.18 -54.80 20.60
N TYR A 468 -14.07 -55.17 21.52
CA TYR A 468 -14.04 -56.45 22.19
C TYR A 468 -14.85 -57.50 21.40
N THR A 469 -14.19 -58.59 21.02
CA THR A 469 -14.69 -59.63 20.11
C THR A 469 -15.01 -60.96 20.82
N GLY A 470 -14.81 -61.04 22.13
CA GLY A 470 -15.02 -62.27 22.93
C GLY A 470 -16.49 -62.56 23.27
N SER A 471 -16.75 -63.60 24.07
CA SER A 471 -18.10 -64.09 24.36
C SER A 471 -18.87 -63.29 25.43
N GLY A 472 -18.24 -62.30 26.07
CA GLY A 472 -18.90 -61.43 27.06
C GLY A 472 -20.16 -60.75 26.51
N THR A 473 -21.19 -60.61 27.36
CA THR A 473 -22.50 -60.04 27.00
C THR A 473 -22.50 -58.51 26.96
N ALA A 474 -21.55 -57.87 27.65
CA ALA A 474 -21.25 -56.44 27.57
C ALA A 474 -19.76 -56.21 27.84
N ALA A 475 -19.16 -55.19 27.24
CA ALA A 475 -17.79 -54.79 27.53
C ALA A 475 -17.68 -53.27 27.49
N THR A 476 -17.22 -52.66 28.58
CA THR A 476 -16.98 -51.22 28.65
C THR A 476 -15.52 -50.92 28.87
N MET A 477 -15.00 -49.90 28.19
CA MET A 477 -13.67 -49.35 28.38
C MET A 477 -13.76 -48.08 29.23
N THR A 478 -12.87 -47.94 30.20
CA THR A 478 -12.73 -46.74 31.02
C THR A 478 -11.27 -46.31 31.03
N VAL A 479 -11.03 -45.01 30.94
CA VAL A 479 -9.72 -44.41 31.21
C VAL A 479 -9.87 -43.43 32.35
N SER A 480 -9.12 -43.66 33.44
CA SER A 480 -9.10 -42.79 34.61
C SER A 480 -7.66 -42.36 34.88
N GLY A 481 -7.40 -41.05 34.79
CA GLY A 481 -6.05 -40.51 34.84
C GLY A 481 -5.24 -40.94 33.62
N THR A 482 -4.23 -41.78 33.82
CA THR A 482 -3.45 -42.40 32.73
C THR A 482 -3.74 -43.90 32.60
N THR A 483 -4.71 -44.44 33.33
CA THR A 483 -4.95 -45.90 33.39
C THR A 483 -6.14 -46.30 32.54
N LEU A 484 -5.91 -47.13 31.52
CA LEU A 484 -6.97 -47.79 30.73
C LEU A 484 -7.35 -49.13 31.37
N SER A 485 -8.65 -49.36 31.56
CA SER A 485 -9.18 -50.64 32.01
C SER A 485 -10.46 -51.00 31.25
N THR A 486 -10.82 -52.28 31.29
CA THR A 486 -12.12 -52.75 30.75
C THR A 486 -12.89 -53.54 31.80
N ASN A 487 -14.21 -53.51 31.67
CA ASN A 487 -15.13 -54.34 32.43
C ASN A 487 -16.02 -55.14 31.46
N VAL A 488 -15.78 -56.45 31.41
CA VAL A 488 -16.44 -57.42 30.55
C VAL A 488 -17.41 -58.25 31.38
N THR A 489 -18.70 -58.03 31.17
CA THR A 489 -19.78 -58.78 31.81
C THR A 489 -19.93 -60.14 31.13
N GLY A 490 -20.02 -61.21 31.92
CA GLY A 490 -20.16 -62.58 31.40
C GLY A 490 -18.86 -63.23 30.93
N ALA A 491 -17.74 -62.50 30.90
CA ALA A 491 -16.40 -63.05 30.70
C ALA A 491 -15.31 -62.23 31.46
N PRO A 492 -15.31 -62.22 32.80
CA PRO A 492 -14.41 -61.35 33.59
C PRO A 492 -12.90 -61.63 33.40
N ALA A 493 -12.54 -62.82 32.89
CA ALA A 493 -11.16 -63.18 32.56
C ALA A 493 -10.60 -62.34 31.40
N ASP A 494 -11.48 -61.72 30.60
CA ASP A 494 -11.09 -60.87 29.46
C ASP A 494 -10.87 -59.39 29.87
N ASN A 495 -10.98 -59.08 31.16
CA ASN A 495 -10.78 -57.72 31.67
C ASN A 495 -9.33 -57.25 31.51
N ILE A 496 -9.17 -56.03 31.03
CA ILE A 496 -7.91 -55.29 31.08
C ILE A 496 -7.80 -54.65 32.46
N ILE A 497 -6.93 -55.20 33.31
CA ILE A 497 -6.71 -54.73 34.68
C ILE A 497 -5.61 -53.66 34.69
N GLY A 498 -5.90 -52.52 34.06
CA GLY A 498 -5.08 -51.31 34.15
C GLY A 498 -3.81 -51.28 33.30
N ILE A 499 -3.83 -50.52 32.21
CA ILE A 499 -2.67 -50.17 31.38
C ILE A 499 -2.33 -48.71 31.63
N ASN A 500 -1.12 -48.41 32.08
CA ASN A 500 -0.67 -47.02 32.24
C ASN A 500 -0.19 -46.45 30.90
N LEU A 501 -1.00 -45.59 30.32
CA LEU A 501 -0.81 -44.92 29.04
C LEU A 501 0.36 -43.91 29.05
N ALA A 502 0.90 -43.52 30.20
CA ALA A 502 2.09 -42.67 30.25
C ALA A 502 3.40 -43.45 30.04
N ASN A 503 3.38 -44.77 30.21
CA ASN A 503 4.58 -45.60 30.17
C ASN A 503 4.84 -46.17 28.76
N PRO A 504 6.09 -46.23 28.31
CA PRO A 504 6.45 -47.05 27.17
C PRO A 504 6.09 -48.53 27.39
N PRO A 505 5.57 -49.24 26.39
CA PRO A 505 5.38 -48.78 25.01
C PRO A 505 3.95 -48.26 24.72
N TYR A 506 3.08 -48.17 25.73
CA TYR A 506 1.66 -47.76 25.64
C TYR A 506 1.46 -46.25 25.46
N ASN A 507 2.52 -45.46 25.66
CA ASN A 507 2.51 -44.02 25.46
C ASN A 507 2.45 -43.59 23.99
N GLN A 508 2.43 -44.54 23.05
CA GLN A 508 2.24 -44.30 21.61
C GLN A 508 1.07 -45.14 21.09
N MET A 509 0.23 -44.60 20.20
CA MET A 509 -0.87 -45.33 19.55
C MET A 509 -0.32 -46.43 18.62
N GLY A 510 0.77 -46.16 17.89
CA GLY A 510 1.49 -47.12 17.04
C GLY A 510 2.96 -46.73 16.85
N LYS A 511 3.86 -47.70 16.53
CA LYS A 511 5.29 -47.47 16.29
C LYS A 511 5.73 -48.02 14.93
N THR A 512 6.67 -47.31 14.28
CA THR A 512 7.52 -47.80 13.19
C THR A 512 8.93 -48.16 13.65
N GLY A 513 9.47 -49.28 13.14
CA GLY A 513 10.82 -49.80 13.42
C GLY A 513 10.86 -51.08 14.27
N THR A 514 11.81 -51.97 13.95
CA THR A 514 11.94 -53.32 14.52
C THR A 514 12.23 -53.30 16.02
N GLY A 515 11.23 -53.65 16.85
CA GLY A 515 11.44 -54.07 18.25
C GLY A 515 10.64 -53.41 19.38
N GLY A 516 9.46 -52.77 19.16
CA GLY A 516 8.63 -52.28 20.28
C GLY A 516 7.15 -52.02 19.96
N TRP A 517 6.25 -52.34 20.91
CA TRP A 517 4.78 -52.46 20.74
C TRP A 517 3.99 -51.19 21.13
N GLY A 518 3.47 -50.37 20.21
CA GLY A 518 2.51 -49.30 20.57
C GLY A 518 1.19 -49.83 21.16
N LEU A 519 0.34 -48.98 21.77
CA LEU A 519 -0.93 -49.36 22.40
C LEU A 519 -1.82 -50.21 21.48
N ALA A 520 -1.96 -49.86 20.20
CA ALA A 520 -2.76 -50.65 19.26
C ALA A 520 -2.23 -52.08 19.13
N ASN A 521 -0.92 -52.23 18.93
CA ASN A 521 -0.30 -53.55 18.76
C ASN A 521 -0.36 -54.35 20.05
N TYR A 522 -0.16 -53.70 21.22
CA TYR A 522 -0.29 -54.37 22.51
C TYR A 522 -1.71 -54.87 22.75
N LEU A 523 -2.73 -54.04 22.53
CA LEU A 523 -4.12 -54.45 22.69
C LEU A 523 -4.49 -55.59 21.72
N ASN A 524 -3.93 -55.61 20.50
CA ASN A 524 -4.08 -56.74 19.57
C ASN A 524 -3.37 -58.02 20.03
N THR A 525 -2.45 -57.97 20.99
CA THR A 525 -1.89 -59.19 21.61
C THR A 525 -2.81 -59.78 22.68
N LEU A 526 -3.78 -59.01 23.18
CA LEU A 526 -4.72 -59.48 24.18
C LEU A 526 -5.80 -60.34 23.51
N PRO A 527 -6.15 -61.52 24.08
CA PRO A 527 -7.24 -62.32 23.57
C PRO A 527 -8.52 -61.49 23.52
N HIS A 528 -9.31 -61.66 22.45
CA HIS A 528 -10.65 -61.07 22.34
C HIS A 528 -10.70 -59.55 22.19
N TYR A 529 -9.59 -58.89 21.87
CA TYR A 529 -9.56 -57.49 21.47
C TYR A 529 -9.10 -57.36 20.02
N SER A 530 -9.78 -56.50 19.26
CA SER A 530 -9.41 -56.10 17.91
C SER A 530 -9.21 -54.60 17.90
N VAL A 531 -8.02 -54.15 17.57
CA VAL A 531 -7.68 -52.73 17.46
C VAL A 531 -7.19 -52.40 16.06
N VAL A 532 -7.90 -51.50 15.40
CA VAL A 532 -7.51 -50.97 14.10
C VAL A 532 -7.04 -49.53 14.29
N LEU A 533 -5.83 -49.25 13.84
CA LEU A 533 -5.38 -47.87 13.62
C LEU A 533 -6.11 -47.35 12.39
N ASP A 534 -7.04 -46.42 12.59
CA ASP A 534 -7.70 -45.74 11.48
C ASP A 534 -6.78 -44.65 10.97
N THR A 535 -6.12 -44.95 9.87
CA THR A 535 -5.31 -44.02 9.10
C THR A 535 -5.78 -44.15 7.67
N ASP A 536 -6.27 -43.08 7.06
CA ASP A 536 -6.75 -43.11 5.68
C ASP A 536 -5.78 -43.87 4.74
N ALA A 537 -6.39 -44.64 3.86
CA ALA A 537 -5.76 -45.61 2.97
C ALA A 537 -4.63 -45.00 2.11
N GLY A 538 -3.38 -45.43 2.36
CA GLY A 538 -2.29 -45.33 1.39
C GLY A 538 -1.12 -44.39 1.72
N VAL A 539 -1.13 -43.68 2.86
CA VAL A 539 0.00 -42.80 3.24
C VAL A 539 0.87 -43.47 4.31
N PRO A 540 2.18 -43.72 4.07
CA PRO A 540 3.05 -44.40 5.04
C PRO A 540 3.13 -43.69 6.39
N LEU A 541 2.85 -44.45 7.45
CA LEU A 541 3.00 -44.10 8.86
C LEU A 541 4.46 -43.78 9.24
N VAL A 542 4.86 -42.51 9.27
CA VAL A 542 5.96 -42.08 10.18
C VAL A 542 5.53 -40.79 10.88
N ARG A 543 4.42 -40.87 11.63
CA ARG A 543 3.93 -39.79 12.52
C ARG A 543 4.61 -39.95 13.89
N PRO A 544 5.26 -38.95 14.49
CA PRO A 544 6.08 -39.13 15.70
C PRO A 544 5.29 -39.02 17.02
N ASN A 545 4.01 -38.63 16.96
CA ASN A 545 3.32 -37.95 18.06
C ASN A 545 1.86 -38.40 18.19
N THR A 546 1.53 -39.61 17.76
CA THR A 546 0.34 -40.30 18.26
C THR A 546 0.55 -40.73 19.70
N TYR A 547 0.79 -39.79 20.63
CA TYR A 547 0.84 -40.11 22.04
C TYR A 547 -0.58 -40.44 22.51
N THR A 548 -0.74 -41.52 23.26
CA THR A 548 -2.06 -41.94 23.75
C THR A 548 -2.67 -40.92 24.72
N VAL A 549 -1.82 -40.09 25.33
CA VAL A 549 -2.22 -38.93 26.15
C VAL A 549 -2.77 -37.74 25.36
N ASN A 550 -2.73 -37.77 24.03
CA ASN A 550 -3.26 -36.72 23.15
C ASN A 550 -4.52 -37.18 22.41
N LEU A 551 -5.13 -38.28 22.83
CA LEU A 551 -6.42 -38.73 22.30
C LEU A 551 -7.57 -37.98 22.99
N ALA A 552 -8.62 -37.62 22.26
CA ALA A 552 -9.75 -36.81 22.73
C ALA A 552 -10.36 -37.34 24.03
N GLY A 553 -10.78 -36.41 24.92
CA GLY A 553 -11.14 -36.70 26.32
C GLY A 553 -10.03 -36.39 27.33
N THR A 554 -8.97 -35.72 26.88
CA THR A 554 -7.82 -35.24 27.65
C THR A 554 -7.98 -33.78 28.03
N THR A 555 -8.01 -33.48 29.33
CA THR A 555 -7.93 -32.09 29.83
C THR A 555 -6.77 -32.02 30.79
N GLY A 556 -5.65 -31.38 30.39
CA GLY A 556 -4.46 -31.20 31.22
C GLY A 556 -3.88 -32.53 31.75
N SER A 557 -3.05 -33.21 30.96
CA SER A 557 -2.33 -34.47 31.30
C SER A 557 -3.17 -35.64 31.86
N THR A 558 -4.49 -35.48 31.95
CA THR A 558 -5.44 -36.40 32.58
C THR A 558 -6.46 -36.80 31.52
N ILE A 559 -6.52 -38.09 31.22
CA ILE A 559 -7.49 -38.68 30.29
C ILE A 559 -8.69 -39.13 31.11
N THR A 560 -9.90 -38.67 30.79
CA THR A 560 -11.13 -39.14 31.42
C THR A 560 -12.09 -39.66 30.38
N ILE A 561 -12.23 -40.98 30.31
CA ILE A 561 -13.18 -41.68 29.45
C ILE A 561 -14.00 -42.59 30.34
N ALA A 562 -15.29 -42.29 30.48
CA ALA A 562 -16.18 -43.06 31.34
C ALA A 562 -16.97 -44.08 30.51
N GLY A 563 -16.73 -45.38 30.76
CA GLY A 563 -17.65 -46.46 30.43
C GLY A 563 -18.08 -46.58 28.96
N GLN A 564 -17.15 -46.47 28.02
CA GLN A 564 -17.44 -46.57 26.58
C GLN A 564 -17.74 -48.01 26.19
N ASP A 565 -18.88 -48.26 25.55
CA ASP A 565 -19.21 -49.58 25.02
C ASP A 565 -18.27 -49.94 23.87
N ILE A 566 -17.56 -51.06 24.02
CA ILE A 566 -16.65 -51.64 23.03
C ILE A 566 -17.14 -53.00 22.51
N LYS A 567 -18.31 -53.48 22.98
CA LYS A 567 -18.89 -54.78 22.60
C LYS A 567 -19.82 -54.65 21.41
N SER A 568 -20.75 -53.71 21.45
CA SER A 568 -21.80 -53.58 20.42
C SER A 568 -21.22 -53.16 19.07
N THR A 569 -20.25 -52.23 19.11
CA THR A 569 -19.53 -51.69 17.95
C THR A 569 -18.12 -51.25 18.39
N PRO A 570 -17.17 -51.06 17.45
CA PRO A 570 -15.87 -50.50 17.79
C PRO A 570 -16.00 -49.10 18.39
N PHE A 571 -15.40 -48.87 19.56
CA PHE A 571 -15.18 -47.52 20.07
C PHE A 571 -14.05 -46.88 19.29
N VAL A 572 -14.26 -45.67 18.80
CA VAL A 572 -13.26 -44.98 18.01
C VAL A 572 -12.72 -43.80 18.80
N TRP A 573 -11.46 -43.92 19.19
CA TRP A 573 -10.75 -42.96 20.01
C TRP A 573 -9.85 -42.10 19.13
N ALA A 574 -10.33 -40.90 18.77
CA ALA A 574 -9.65 -39.99 17.85
C ALA A 574 -8.63 -39.08 18.58
N TYR A 575 -7.60 -38.63 17.85
CA TYR A 575 -6.62 -37.66 18.31
C TYR A 575 -7.25 -36.27 18.56
N ASP A 576 -6.80 -35.56 19.61
CA ASP A 576 -7.17 -34.18 19.88
C ASP A 576 -6.41 -33.21 18.97
N GLN A 577 -7.08 -32.74 17.91
CA GLN A 577 -6.48 -31.86 16.92
C GLN A 577 -5.96 -30.53 17.50
N THR A 578 -6.47 -30.07 18.65
CA THR A 578 -6.00 -28.83 19.29
C THR A 578 -4.55 -28.95 19.79
N LEU A 579 -4.06 -30.17 20.00
CA LEU A 579 -2.70 -30.46 20.43
C LEU A 579 -1.74 -30.74 19.27
N LEU A 580 -2.23 -30.98 18.05
CA LEU A 580 -1.37 -31.39 16.93
C LEU A 580 -0.38 -30.31 16.54
N LEU A 581 -0.86 -29.12 16.15
CA LEU A 581 0.00 -28.03 15.71
C LEU A 581 1.05 -27.67 16.77
N PRO A 582 0.68 -27.46 18.05
CA PRO A 582 1.66 -27.25 19.13
C PRO A 582 2.73 -28.33 19.23
N ASP A 583 2.36 -29.61 19.13
CA ASP A 583 3.29 -30.73 19.28
C ASP A 583 4.20 -30.89 18.04
N GLU A 584 3.65 -30.76 16.85
CA GLU A 584 4.39 -30.71 15.58
C GLU A 584 5.44 -29.61 15.62
N MET A 585 5.04 -28.40 16.03
CA MET A 585 5.90 -27.23 16.18
C MET A 585 7.06 -27.48 17.16
N LYS A 586 6.77 -27.96 18.37
CA LYS A 586 7.80 -28.24 19.40
C LYS A 586 8.73 -29.39 18.98
N LYS A 587 8.18 -30.43 18.36
CA LYS A 587 8.95 -31.61 17.98
C LYS A 587 9.85 -31.33 16.78
N ALA A 588 9.38 -30.56 15.81
CA ALA A 588 10.19 -30.06 14.70
C ALA A 588 11.38 -29.25 15.22
N LYS A 589 11.10 -28.21 16.02
CA LYS A 589 12.13 -27.35 16.63
C LYS A 589 13.20 -28.15 17.37
N SER A 590 12.79 -28.92 18.38
CA SER A 590 13.73 -29.68 19.21
C SER A 590 14.58 -30.68 18.42
N THR A 591 14.05 -31.24 17.33
CA THR A 591 14.81 -32.19 16.53
C THR A 591 15.77 -31.50 15.58
N ILE A 592 15.40 -30.36 15.00
CA ILE A 592 16.32 -29.55 14.19
C ILE A 592 17.48 -29.07 15.08
N GLU A 593 17.19 -28.50 16.25
CA GLU A 593 18.20 -27.98 17.18
C GLU A 593 19.14 -29.06 17.74
N SER A 594 18.65 -30.30 17.89
CA SER A 594 19.50 -31.42 18.33
C SER A 594 20.40 -31.98 17.22
N ASN A 595 20.03 -31.82 15.95
CA ASN A 595 20.83 -32.29 14.81
C ASN A 595 21.72 -31.20 14.20
N VAL A 596 21.43 -29.92 14.43
CA VAL A 596 22.21 -28.78 13.93
C VAL A 596 22.84 -28.02 15.10
N ALA A 597 24.12 -28.31 15.36
CA ALA A 597 24.79 -27.81 16.57
C ALA A 597 24.84 -26.28 16.62
N GLY A 598 24.37 -25.70 17.73
CA GLY A 598 24.41 -24.25 17.98
C GLY A 598 23.34 -23.43 17.26
N LEU A 599 22.40 -24.08 16.55
CA LEU A 599 21.23 -23.44 15.98
C LEU A 599 20.16 -23.22 17.06
N ASN A 600 19.55 -22.04 17.08
CA ASN A 600 18.28 -21.77 17.77
C ASN A 600 17.27 -21.40 16.68
N VAL A 601 16.31 -22.28 16.44
CA VAL A 601 15.37 -22.14 15.34
C VAL A 601 14.31 -21.13 15.72
N GLY A 602 14.41 -19.91 15.19
CA GLY A 602 13.51 -18.80 15.52
C GLY A 602 12.30 -18.67 14.60
N PHE A 603 12.30 -19.33 13.45
CA PHE A 603 11.33 -19.11 12.38
C PHE A 603 10.53 -20.37 12.05
N TYR A 604 9.22 -20.22 11.85
CA TYR A 604 8.30 -21.30 11.51
C TYR A 604 7.63 -21.08 10.15
N VAL A 605 7.43 -22.15 9.39
CA VAL A 605 6.70 -22.15 8.12
C VAL A 605 5.42 -22.96 8.30
N TYR A 606 4.25 -22.31 8.15
CA TYR A 606 2.97 -22.95 8.36
C TYR A 606 2.62 -23.95 7.24
N PRO A 607 2.20 -25.18 7.61
CA PRO A 607 1.74 -26.17 6.64
C PRO A 607 0.33 -25.84 6.08
N ASP A 608 0.15 -25.92 4.75
CA ASP A 608 -1.13 -25.79 3.99
C ASP A 608 -1.98 -24.55 4.32
N GLY A 609 -1.32 -23.47 4.72
CA GLY A 609 -1.99 -22.19 4.82
C GLY A 609 -3.07 -22.10 5.90
N ILE A 610 -3.02 -22.99 6.90
CA ILE A 610 -3.87 -22.89 8.08
C ILE A 610 -3.17 -21.94 9.04
N GLU A 611 -3.54 -20.66 8.94
CA GLU A 611 -3.03 -19.61 9.81
C GLU A 611 -4.18 -18.78 10.39
N ASP A 612 -4.27 -18.75 11.70
CA ASP A 612 -5.15 -17.93 12.50
C ASP A 612 -4.47 -17.50 13.81
N PHE A 613 -5.13 -16.65 14.60
CA PHE A 613 -4.61 -16.19 15.89
C PHE A 613 -4.24 -17.32 16.86
N SER A 614 -4.91 -18.48 16.79
CA SER A 614 -4.57 -19.63 17.63
C SER A 614 -3.26 -20.27 17.18
N SER A 615 -3.08 -20.47 15.87
CA SER A 615 -1.84 -21.00 15.30
C SER A 615 -0.62 -20.09 15.49
N GLU A 616 -0.82 -18.76 15.47
CA GLU A 616 0.20 -17.77 15.86
C GLU A 616 0.58 -17.92 17.34
N GLY A 617 -0.43 -18.04 18.21
CA GLY A 617 -0.23 -18.30 19.65
C GLY A 617 0.52 -19.60 19.93
N TYR A 618 0.24 -20.66 19.16
CA TYR A 618 0.96 -21.92 19.27
C TYR A 618 2.42 -21.82 18.82
N ALA A 619 2.70 -21.09 17.74
CA ALA A 619 4.08 -20.86 17.28
C ALA A 619 4.89 -20.10 18.34
N VAL A 620 4.32 -19.04 18.92
CA VAL A 620 4.93 -18.31 20.04
C VAL A 620 5.16 -19.23 21.24
N ALA A 621 4.16 -20.03 21.62
CA ALA A 621 4.27 -20.96 22.75
C ALA A 621 5.29 -22.09 22.52
N ALA A 622 5.56 -22.46 21.26
CA ALA A 622 6.63 -23.36 20.88
C ALA A 622 8.02 -22.69 20.84
N GLY A 623 8.08 -21.37 21.05
CA GLY A 623 9.30 -20.59 21.12
C GLY A 623 9.80 -20.06 19.78
N TYR A 624 8.94 -20.00 18.75
CA TYR A 624 9.26 -19.29 17.51
C TYR A 624 9.00 -17.79 17.67
N THR A 625 9.91 -16.98 17.13
CA THR A 625 9.85 -15.51 17.17
C THR A 625 9.15 -14.91 15.97
N ALA A 626 9.04 -15.67 14.88
CA ALA A 626 8.40 -15.26 13.65
C ALA A 626 7.94 -16.47 12.84
N ALA A 627 7.03 -16.24 11.91
CA ALA A 627 6.52 -17.26 11.03
C ALA A 627 6.01 -16.68 9.71
N ARG A 628 5.88 -17.55 8.71
CA ARG A 628 5.20 -17.25 7.43
C ARG A 628 4.20 -18.33 7.10
N GLY A 629 3.08 -17.95 6.50
CA GLY A 629 2.03 -18.86 6.10
C GLY A 629 1.35 -18.46 4.81
N SER A 630 0.28 -19.17 4.45
CA SER A 630 -0.48 -18.78 3.26
C SER A 630 -1.28 -17.51 3.55
N LEU A 631 -1.36 -16.66 2.54
CA LEU A 631 -2.16 -15.43 2.50
C LEU A 631 -3.63 -15.57 2.91
N ALA A 632 -4.15 -16.78 2.99
CA ALA A 632 -5.46 -17.06 3.51
C ALA A 632 -5.36 -17.31 5.02
N MET A 633 -5.65 -16.27 5.82
CA MET A 633 -6.17 -16.54 7.16
C MET A 633 -7.50 -17.30 6.99
N LYS A 634 -7.46 -18.64 6.99
CA LYS A 634 -8.68 -19.47 6.95
C LYS A 634 -9.43 -19.28 8.27
N GLY A 635 -10.27 -18.26 8.35
CA GLY A 635 -11.15 -18.09 9.50
C GLY A 635 -11.72 -16.70 9.71
N GLN A 636 -11.11 -15.63 9.17
CA GLN A 636 -11.63 -14.27 9.40
C GLN A 636 -12.34 -13.63 8.20
N ASP A 637 -12.15 -14.15 6.97
CA ASP A 637 -12.82 -13.58 5.78
C ASP A 637 -13.24 -14.61 4.72
N ASN A 638 -13.38 -15.89 5.10
CA ASN A 638 -13.91 -16.91 4.19
C ASN A 638 -15.42 -16.75 3.92
N SER A 639 -16.04 -15.66 4.38
CA SER A 639 -17.33 -15.19 3.88
C SER A 639 -17.21 -14.38 2.59
N THR A 640 -16.01 -13.92 2.19
CA THR A 640 -15.78 -13.12 0.97
C THR A 640 -14.71 -13.66 0.02
N GLY A 641 -13.88 -14.63 0.45
CA GLY A 641 -13.14 -15.50 -0.48
C GLY A 641 -11.96 -14.86 -1.23
N SER A 642 -11.20 -13.93 -0.64
CA SER A 642 -9.92 -13.50 -1.25
C SER A 642 -8.75 -13.46 -0.26
N ALA A 643 -7.56 -13.83 -0.74
CA ALA A 643 -6.26 -13.78 -0.06
C ALA A 643 -5.79 -12.36 0.34
N ASN A 644 -6.62 -11.33 0.08
CA ASN A 644 -6.22 -9.92 0.11
C ASN A 644 -6.54 -9.26 1.46
N SER A 645 -7.19 -9.99 2.38
CA SER A 645 -7.49 -9.53 3.74
C SER A 645 -6.25 -9.39 4.63
N LEU A 646 -5.10 -10.02 4.29
CA LEU A 646 -3.85 -9.85 5.03
C LEU A 646 -3.38 -8.40 5.05
N TYR A 647 -3.41 -7.69 3.91
CA TYR A 647 -3.04 -6.27 3.88
C TYR A 647 -4.15 -5.34 4.35
N ALA A 648 -5.41 -5.80 4.36
CA ALA A 648 -6.42 -5.14 5.20
C ALA A 648 -6.07 -5.28 6.69
N ASN A 649 -5.37 -6.36 7.03
CA ASN A 649 -4.93 -6.71 8.35
C ASN A 649 -3.48 -6.35 8.71
N GLY A 650 -2.79 -5.58 7.86
CA GLY A 650 -1.37 -5.25 8.03
C GLY A 650 -0.43 -6.46 8.10
N VAL A 651 0.87 -6.18 8.22
CA VAL A 651 1.89 -7.23 8.30
C VAL A 651 2.17 -7.61 9.76
N ASN A 652 2.20 -8.91 10.07
CA ASN A 652 2.56 -9.47 11.38
C ASN A 652 3.86 -10.28 11.24
N VAL A 653 4.75 -10.23 12.24
CA VAL A 653 5.97 -11.05 12.26
C VAL A 653 5.67 -12.55 12.34
N GLN A 654 4.50 -12.93 12.85
CA GLN A 654 4.00 -14.29 12.81
C GLN A 654 3.23 -14.62 11.53
N ASN A 655 2.97 -13.63 10.67
CA ASN A 655 2.23 -13.78 9.40
C ASN A 655 2.93 -13.04 8.27
N ILE A 656 4.19 -13.41 8.01
CA ILE A 656 4.90 -12.88 6.84
C ILE A 656 4.28 -13.49 5.59
N THR A 657 4.01 -12.65 4.59
CA THR A 657 3.42 -13.06 3.33
C THR A 657 4.28 -14.10 2.60
N SER A 658 3.73 -15.30 2.39
CA SER A 658 4.37 -16.36 1.60
C SER A 658 3.86 -16.38 0.17
N LEU A 659 4.77 -16.35 -0.82
CA LEU A 659 4.45 -16.37 -2.25
C LEU A 659 5.16 -17.51 -2.97
N ALA A 660 4.38 -18.37 -3.64
CA ALA A 660 4.90 -19.56 -4.30
C ALA A 660 5.64 -19.19 -5.59
N ALA A 661 6.96 -19.33 -5.60
CA ALA A 661 7.82 -19.04 -6.74
C ALA A 661 7.65 -20.04 -7.90
N ILE A 662 7.03 -21.21 -7.68
CA ILE A 662 6.70 -22.19 -8.75
C ILE A 662 5.97 -21.56 -9.94
N GLN A 663 5.26 -20.46 -9.71
CA GLN A 663 4.55 -19.71 -10.73
C GLN A 663 5.43 -19.19 -11.88
N ILE A 664 6.77 -19.16 -11.72
CA ILE A 664 7.71 -18.77 -12.79
C ILE A 664 8.24 -19.94 -13.62
N HIS A 665 7.84 -21.17 -13.32
CA HIS A 665 8.32 -22.34 -14.04
C HIS A 665 8.01 -22.27 -15.54
N GLY A 666 9.02 -22.55 -16.37
CA GLY A 666 8.94 -22.51 -17.82
C GLY A 666 8.91 -21.10 -18.41
N MET A 667 9.06 -20.05 -17.59
CA MET A 667 9.08 -18.67 -18.08
C MET A 667 10.44 -18.28 -18.65
N THR A 668 10.42 -17.43 -19.67
CA THR A 668 11.64 -16.80 -20.19
C THR A 668 12.18 -15.77 -19.21
N GLN A 669 13.48 -15.46 -19.29
CA GLN A 669 14.12 -14.42 -18.48
C GLN A 669 13.40 -13.06 -18.58
N ALA A 670 12.90 -12.69 -19.77
CA ALA A 670 12.18 -11.44 -19.95
C ALA A 670 10.88 -11.38 -19.13
N GLN A 671 10.14 -12.50 -19.05
CA GLN A 671 8.91 -12.60 -18.27
C GLN A 671 9.21 -12.55 -16.76
N ILE A 672 10.26 -13.24 -16.31
CA ILE A 672 10.71 -13.20 -14.91
C ILE A 672 11.15 -11.79 -14.52
N ASN A 673 11.91 -11.09 -15.37
CA ASN A 673 12.32 -9.71 -15.15
C ASN A 673 11.12 -8.77 -14.94
N GLN A 674 10.03 -8.98 -15.69
CA GLN A 674 8.82 -8.16 -15.60
C GLN A 674 8.05 -8.43 -14.31
N ILE A 675 7.82 -9.70 -13.97
CA ILE A 675 7.10 -10.07 -12.75
C ILE A 675 7.89 -9.61 -11.50
N ALA A 676 9.23 -9.76 -11.52
CA ALA A 676 10.10 -9.23 -10.48
C ALA A 676 10.00 -7.71 -10.34
N ALA A 677 9.95 -6.96 -11.45
CA ALA A 677 9.80 -5.50 -11.40
C ALA A 677 8.45 -5.07 -10.78
N SER A 678 7.35 -5.76 -11.10
CA SER A 678 6.04 -5.51 -10.49
C SER A 678 6.04 -5.86 -8.99
N LEU A 679 6.69 -6.96 -8.61
CA LEU A 679 6.83 -7.36 -7.21
C LEU A 679 7.64 -6.36 -6.38
N VAL A 680 8.77 -5.88 -6.90
CA VAL A 680 9.59 -4.84 -6.23
C VAL A 680 8.84 -3.51 -6.13
N PHE A 681 8.13 -3.11 -7.18
CA PHE A 681 7.31 -1.90 -7.15
C PHE A 681 6.25 -1.94 -6.04
N ARG A 682 5.54 -3.07 -5.90
CA ARG A 682 4.53 -3.28 -4.85
C ARG A 682 5.14 -3.24 -3.44
N ALA A 683 6.24 -3.96 -3.25
CA ALA A 683 6.98 -3.95 -1.99
C ALA A 683 7.42 -2.53 -1.62
N ALA A 684 7.90 -1.75 -2.59
CA ALA A 684 8.38 -0.40 -2.36
C ALA A 684 7.26 0.62 -2.12
N ALA A 685 6.07 0.40 -2.68
CA ALA A 685 4.90 1.25 -2.49
C ALA A 685 4.25 1.09 -1.10
N TRP A 686 4.23 -0.13 -0.55
CA TRP A 686 3.53 -0.45 0.70
C TRP A 686 4.42 -0.96 1.84
N GLY A 687 5.73 -1.10 1.62
CA GLY A 687 6.64 -1.72 2.59
C GLY A 687 6.30 -3.18 2.88
N ALA A 688 5.61 -3.85 1.94
CA ALA A 688 5.20 -5.24 2.08
C ALA A 688 6.43 -6.17 1.99
N PRO A 689 6.72 -6.96 3.04
CA PRO A 689 7.76 -7.98 2.99
C PRO A 689 7.23 -9.25 2.34
N TYR A 690 8.05 -9.90 1.50
CA TYR A 690 7.68 -11.12 0.79
C TYR A 690 8.64 -12.26 1.08
N GLY A 691 8.12 -13.37 1.63
CA GLY A 691 8.81 -14.65 1.67
C GLY A 691 8.48 -15.45 0.42
N LEU A 692 9.40 -15.50 -0.54
CA LEU A 692 9.25 -16.37 -1.70
C LEU A 692 9.62 -17.81 -1.31
N PHE A 693 8.90 -18.79 -1.84
CA PHE A 693 9.23 -20.19 -1.58
C PHE A 693 9.08 -21.08 -2.80
N THR A 694 9.81 -22.19 -2.81
CA THR A 694 9.71 -23.24 -3.82
C THR A 694 9.81 -24.60 -3.15
N HIS A 695 9.37 -25.65 -3.83
CA HIS A 695 9.64 -27.01 -3.40
C HIS A 695 10.51 -27.75 -4.42
N TYR A 696 10.78 -29.00 -4.10
CA TYR A 696 11.34 -29.96 -5.04
C TYR A 696 10.24 -30.95 -5.45
N ASN A 697 9.99 -31.08 -6.76
CA ASN A 697 9.16 -32.13 -7.33
C ASN A 697 7.68 -32.12 -6.91
N THR A 698 7.04 -30.96 -6.78
CA THR A 698 5.56 -30.94 -6.57
C THR A 698 4.79 -31.42 -7.79
N ARG A 699 5.39 -31.34 -8.98
CA ARG A 699 4.82 -31.83 -10.23
C ARG A 699 4.89 -33.35 -10.40
N GLY A 700 5.63 -34.07 -9.56
CA GLY A 700 5.82 -35.51 -9.66
C GLY A 700 6.68 -35.97 -10.85
N ASP A 701 7.40 -35.06 -11.50
CA ASP A 701 8.25 -35.31 -12.68
C ASP A 701 9.74 -35.56 -12.34
N GLY A 702 10.09 -35.54 -11.06
CA GLY A 702 11.46 -35.73 -10.55
C GLY A 702 12.35 -34.49 -10.69
N THR A 703 11.79 -33.30 -10.91
CA THR A 703 12.54 -32.06 -11.13
C THR A 703 12.18 -30.98 -10.11
N ALA A 704 13.06 -29.99 -9.93
CA ALA A 704 12.77 -28.84 -9.08
C ALA A 704 11.63 -27.99 -9.67
N ASP A 705 10.79 -27.43 -8.81
CA ASP A 705 9.66 -26.58 -9.22
C ASP A 705 10.14 -25.39 -10.06
N ILE A 706 11.27 -24.81 -9.68
CA ILE A 706 12.00 -23.80 -10.47
C ILE A 706 13.40 -24.32 -10.78
N SER A 707 13.88 -24.07 -11.98
CA SER A 707 15.25 -24.40 -12.37
C SER A 707 16.25 -23.40 -11.79
N ASN A 708 17.50 -23.84 -11.74
CA ASN A 708 18.65 -23.03 -11.36
C ASN A 708 18.78 -21.73 -12.18
N SER A 709 18.50 -21.78 -13.49
CA SER A 709 18.52 -20.62 -14.36
C SER A 709 17.40 -19.63 -14.03
N GLU A 710 16.17 -20.13 -13.86
CA GLU A 710 15.00 -19.30 -13.54
C GLU A 710 15.16 -18.60 -12.18
N LEU A 711 15.68 -19.32 -11.18
CA LEU A 711 15.99 -18.76 -9.88
C LEU A 711 17.07 -17.68 -9.99
N GLY A 712 18.14 -17.93 -10.74
CA GLY A 712 19.17 -16.92 -11.01
C GLY A 712 18.60 -15.64 -11.62
N TRP A 713 17.73 -15.77 -12.62
CA TRP A 713 17.05 -14.62 -13.25
C TRP A 713 16.16 -13.86 -12.26
N LEU A 714 15.42 -14.56 -11.40
CA LEU A 714 14.58 -13.93 -10.38
C LEU A 714 15.42 -13.12 -9.37
N LEU A 715 16.49 -13.72 -8.85
CA LEU A 715 17.39 -13.07 -7.90
C LEU A 715 18.00 -11.79 -8.49
N ASP A 716 18.52 -11.88 -9.72
CA ASP A 716 19.13 -10.76 -10.44
C ASP A 716 18.11 -9.66 -10.73
N ALA A 717 16.91 -10.03 -11.17
CA ALA A 717 15.87 -9.07 -11.51
C ALA A 717 15.39 -8.29 -10.28
N ILE A 718 15.16 -8.96 -9.15
CA ILE A 718 14.75 -8.30 -7.90
C ILE A 718 15.84 -7.34 -7.44
N THR A 719 17.10 -7.78 -7.39
CA THR A 719 18.23 -6.92 -6.99
C THR A 719 18.42 -5.74 -7.94
N ALA A 720 18.34 -5.95 -9.25
CA ALA A 720 18.46 -4.89 -10.25
C ALA A 720 17.36 -3.82 -10.16
N LYS A 721 16.22 -4.14 -9.53
CA LYS A 721 15.11 -3.21 -9.28
C LYS A 721 15.15 -2.57 -7.90
N GLY A 722 16.19 -2.82 -7.11
CA GLY A 722 16.36 -2.26 -5.76
C GLY A 722 15.76 -3.12 -4.64
N GLY A 723 15.34 -4.35 -4.94
CA GLY A 723 14.92 -5.32 -3.94
C GLY A 723 16.11 -5.85 -3.13
N VAL A 724 15.90 -6.00 -1.83
CA VAL A 724 16.90 -6.49 -0.88
C VAL A 724 16.54 -7.90 -0.45
N TRP A 725 17.45 -8.84 -0.69
CA TRP A 725 17.35 -10.21 -0.22
C TRP A 725 17.85 -10.32 1.23
N LEU A 726 17.02 -10.90 2.07
CA LEU A 726 17.24 -11.14 3.50
C LEU A 726 16.98 -12.62 3.80
N THR A 727 17.54 -13.09 4.91
CA THR A 727 17.10 -14.34 5.51
C THR A 727 15.73 -14.12 6.20
N ASN A 728 14.99 -15.20 6.51
CA ASN A 728 13.68 -15.10 7.14
C ASN A 728 13.75 -14.40 8.50
N LYS A 729 14.74 -14.70 9.33
CA LYS A 729 15.02 -13.97 10.58
C LYS A 729 15.37 -12.51 10.36
N ALA A 730 16.17 -12.18 9.34
CA ALA A 730 16.50 -10.79 9.05
C ALA A 730 15.27 -10.00 8.58
N LEU A 731 14.40 -10.62 7.79
CA LEU A 731 13.11 -10.06 7.38
C LEU A 731 12.19 -9.83 8.59
N ALA A 732 12.06 -10.82 9.48
CA ALA A 732 11.29 -10.71 10.71
C ALA A 732 11.80 -9.62 11.65
N ASN A 733 13.12 -9.54 11.85
CA ASN A 733 13.75 -8.47 12.64
C ASN A 733 13.48 -7.10 12.04
N ALA A 734 13.49 -7.00 10.70
CA ALA A 734 13.18 -5.76 10.02
C ALA A 734 11.73 -5.32 10.29
N ILE A 735 10.77 -6.24 10.26
CA ILE A 735 9.35 -5.97 10.60
C ILE A 735 9.20 -5.60 12.09
N ALA A 736 9.87 -6.32 12.99
CA ALA A 736 9.78 -6.09 14.44
C ALA A 736 10.32 -4.72 14.88
N ALA A 737 11.13 -4.06 14.05
CA ALA A 737 11.74 -2.76 14.34
C ALA A 737 10.88 -1.55 13.92
N GLU A 738 9.74 -1.75 13.27
CA GLU A 738 8.92 -0.67 12.66
C GLU A 738 7.82 -0.13 13.61
N THR A 739 7.07 0.91 13.21
CA THR A 739 5.97 1.51 13.99
C THR A 739 4.61 0.93 13.61
N GLY A 740 3.84 0.41 14.57
CA GLY A 740 2.54 -0.21 14.29
C GLY A 740 1.47 0.85 14.01
N ILE A 741 0.44 0.53 13.23
CA ILE A 741 -0.61 1.50 12.85
C ILE A 741 -1.91 1.29 13.67
N SER A 742 -2.23 0.06 14.08
CA SER A 742 -3.28 -0.25 15.08
C SER A 742 -3.20 -1.71 15.61
N GLY A 743 -3.82 -2.00 16.78
CA GLY A 743 -4.06 -3.36 17.26
C GLY A 743 -2.82 -4.21 17.60
N THR A 744 -2.93 -5.55 17.52
CA THR A 744 -1.86 -6.50 17.89
C THR A 744 -0.73 -6.65 16.86
N ALA A 745 -0.84 -6.04 15.67
CA ALA A 745 0.25 -5.59 14.79
C ALA A 745 -0.28 -5.33 13.38
N ARG A 746 -0.15 -4.12 12.84
CA ARG A 746 -0.41 -3.79 11.42
C ARG A 746 0.61 -2.74 10.94
N TYR A 747 1.77 -3.19 10.44
CA TYR A 747 2.88 -2.31 10.08
C TYR A 747 2.89 -1.97 8.58
N VAL A 748 3.42 -0.78 8.30
CA VAL A 748 4.19 -0.49 7.08
C VAL A 748 5.60 -0.11 7.54
N GLN A 749 6.62 -0.56 6.81
CA GLN A 749 8.03 -0.30 7.14
C GLN A 749 8.31 1.20 7.31
N ASN A 750 9.38 1.56 8.03
CA ASN A 750 9.84 2.94 8.05
C ASN A 750 10.16 3.37 6.61
N PRO A 751 9.60 4.50 6.13
CA PRO A 751 9.88 4.99 4.81
C PRO A 751 11.36 5.34 4.69
N SER A 752 11.98 4.89 3.61
CA SER A 752 13.40 5.15 3.29
C SER A 752 13.54 6.07 2.07
N GLY A 753 12.46 6.24 1.30
CA GLY A 753 12.37 7.17 0.19
C GLY A 753 11.70 8.49 0.58
N SER A 754 11.71 9.44 -0.34
CA SER A 754 10.92 10.67 -0.20
C SER A 754 9.42 10.37 -0.13
N VAL A 755 8.65 11.29 0.46
CA VAL A 755 7.19 11.23 0.47
C VAL A 755 6.68 11.05 -0.96
N VAL A 756 5.69 10.17 -1.13
CA VAL A 756 5.04 9.92 -2.42
C VAL A 756 4.68 11.25 -3.08
N ASN A 757 5.17 11.46 -4.29
CA ASN A 757 4.87 12.64 -5.08
C ASN A 757 4.01 12.23 -6.27
N LEU A 758 2.72 12.29 -6.04
CA LEU A 758 1.69 11.98 -7.03
C LEU A 758 1.52 13.13 -8.04
N ALA A 759 2.19 14.27 -7.85
CA ALA A 759 2.06 15.44 -8.72
C ALA A 759 2.92 15.40 -9.99
N VAL A 760 3.93 14.52 -10.07
CA VAL A 760 4.91 14.52 -11.18
C VAL A 760 5.16 13.10 -11.68
N ALA A 761 4.80 12.81 -12.93
CA ALA A 761 5.22 11.58 -13.61
C ALA A 761 6.61 11.78 -14.26
N LEU A 762 7.54 10.85 -14.06
CA LEU A 762 8.87 10.87 -14.70
C LEU A 762 8.76 10.29 -16.12
N ALA A 763 8.32 11.07 -17.11
CA ALA A 763 8.05 10.62 -18.48
C ALA A 763 6.73 9.86 -18.69
N HIS A 764 6.46 9.52 -19.95
CA HIS A 764 5.18 9.01 -20.46
C HIS A 764 4.74 7.69 -19.83
N SER A 765 3.93 7.76 -18.76
CA SER A 765 3.34 6.55 -18.19
C SER A 765 2.53 5.82 -19.26
N PRO A 766 2.65 4.49 -19.38
CA PRO A 766 2.07 3.77 -20.51
C PRO A 766 0.54 3.90 -20.49
N THR A 767 -0.06 4.46 -21.54
CA THR A 767 -1.45 4.22 -21.93
C THR A 767 -1.49 4.11 -23.45
N VAL A 768 -2.33 3.24 -24.02
CA VAL A 768 -2.30 2.95 -25.47
C VAL A 768 -3.24 3.88 -26.24
N ALA A 769 -2.68 4.60 -27.21
CA ALA A 769 -3.36 5.35 -28.28
C ALA A 769 -3.99 6.71 -27.94
N ARG A 770 -3.63 7.70 -28.78
CA ARG A 770 -4.36 8.97 -28.95
C ARG A 770 -5.67 8.70 -29.69
N GLY A 771 -6.82 9.06 -29.11
CA GLY A 771 -8.03 9.21 -29.95
C GLY A 771 -9.41 8.94 -29.34
N MET A 772 -9.61 8.89 -28.02
CA MET A 772 -10.90 8.36 -27.53
C MET A 772 -11.62 9.17 -26.45
N ALA A 773 -11.04 10.25 -25.94
CA ALA A 773 -11.73 11.29 -25.16
C ALA A 773 -11.20 12.69 -25.54
N THR A 774 -11.44 13.13 -26.78
CA THR A 774 -11.22 14.55 -27.15
C THR A 774 -12.09 15.51 -26.33
N ALA A 775 -13.10 14.98 -25.64
CA ALA A 775 -14.04 15.72 -24.82
C ALA A 775 -13.38 16.41 -23.61
N TYR A 776 -12.21 15.96 -23.16
CA TYR A 776 -11.54 16.49 -21.95
C TYR A 776 -10.02 16.58 -22.15
N PRO A 777 -9.52 17.51 -22.99
CA PRO A 777 -8.12 17.53 -23.40
C PRO A 777 -7.18 18.15 -22.36
N VAL A 778 -7.71 18.91 -21.40
CA VAL A 778 -6.94 19.50 -20.31
C VAL A 778 -6.72 18.44 -19.24
N ASP A 779 -5.52 18.30 -18.71
CA ASP A 779 -5.26 17.33 -17.63
C ASP A 779 -5.41 17.96 -16.24
N LEU A 780 -5.22 17.16 -15.18
CA LEU A 780 -5.41 17.56 -13.79
C LEU A 780 -4.61 18.83 -13.42
N ASP A 781 -3.43 19.03 -14.02
CA ASP A 781 -2.57 20.19 -13.79
C ASP A 781 -2.96 21.43 -14.62
N GLY A 782 -4.05 21.34 -15.41
CA GLY A 782 -4.59 22.45 -16.20
C GLY A 782 -3.89 22.63 -17.55
N VAL A 783 -3.19 21.60 -18.03
CA VAL A 783 -2.44 21.66 -19.29
C VAL A 783 -3.21 20.97 -20.40
N ASP A 784 -3.45 21.67 -21.52
CA ASP A 784 -4.05 21.08 -22.72
C ASP A 784 -3.11 20.05 -23.39
N ARG A 785 -3.56 18.79 -23.40
CA ARG A 785 -2.84 17.62 -23.88
C ARG A 785 -3.24 17.17 -25.29
N SER A 786 -4.12 17.91 -25.97
CA SER A 786 -4.57 17.59 -27.34
C SER A 786 -3.43 17.39 -28.36
N LYS A 787 -2.24 17.94 -28.07
CA LYS A 787 -1.06 17.92 -28.94
C LYS A 787 0.00 16.85 -28.59
N LEU A 788 -0.13 16.08 -27.50
CA LEU A 788 0.88 15.11 -27.03
C LEU A 788 0.84 13.74 -27.68
N GLY A 789 2.03 13.15 -27.94
CA GLY A 789 2.45 11.84 -28.50
C GLY A 789 1.46 10.66 -28.70
N ALA A 790 1.94 9.49 -29.15
CA ALA A 790 1.08 8.31 -29.36
C ALA A 790 0.74 7.55 -28.05
N TRP A 791 1.45 7.88 -26.98
CA TRP A 791 1.35 7.32 -25.64
C TRP A 791 1.05 8.46 -24.67
N ASP A 792 0.32 8.17 -23.59
CA ASP A 792 0.21 8.99 -22.38
C ASP A 792 -0.87 10.08 -22.37
N ILE A 793 -2.08 9.64 -22.06
CA ILE A 793 -3.03 10.48 -21.34
C ILE A 793 -3.52 9.62 -20.16
N GLY A 794 -3.37 10.11 -18.93
CA GLY A 794 -4.12 9.72 -17.74
C GLY A 794 -4.47 11.03 -17.03
N ALA A 795 -4.71 11.04 -15.72
CA ALA A 795 -5.06 12.30 -15.04
C ALA A 795 -3.94 13.35 -15.18
N ARG A 796 -2.71 12.86 -15.33
CA ARG A 796 -1.50 13.65 -15.55
C ARG A 796 -0.72 13.09 -16.73
N ALA A 797 -0.50 13.87 -17.78
CA ALA A 797 0.44 13.47 -18.82
C ALA A 797 1.82 14.11 -18.58
N TYR A 798 2.90 13.44 -18.97
CA TYR A 798 4.22 14.10 -18.95
C TYR A 798 4.35 15.05 -20.14
N LEU A 799 4.67 16.33 -19.88
CA LEU A 799 5.15 17.23 -20.93
C LEU A 799 6.66 17.06 -21.09
N ALA A 800 7.08 16.28 -22.09
CA ALA A 800 8.37 16.56 -22.72
C ALA A 800 8.21 17.89 -23.49
N GLN A 801 8.40 19.04 -22.84
CA GLN A 801 8.40 20.41 -23.39
C GLN A 801 8.87 20.49 -24.87
N ARG A 802 7.96 20.34 -25.83
CA ARG A 802 8.23 20.76 -27.22
C ARG A 802 7.88 22.23 -27.36
N TYR A 803 8.87 23.08 -27.15
CA TYR A 803 8.66 24.51 -27.20
C TYR A 803 9.85 25.19 -27.86
N GLY A 804 9.66 25.54 -29.15
CA GLY A 804 10.59 26.38 -29.89
C GLY A 804 9.86 27.58 -30.49
N ALA A 805 10.09 28.77 -29.94
CA ALA A 805 9.98 30.08 -30.61
C ALA A 805 10.55 31.19 -29.71
N ALA A 806 11.27 32.16 -30.29
CA ALA A 806 11.93 33.27 -29.60
C ALA A 806 10.96 34.35 -29.07
N GLY A 807 11.28 35.01 -27.94
CA GLY A 807 10.60 36.21 -27.44
C GLY A 807 10.94 36.62 -25.99
N ASN A 808 10.37 37.74 -25.52
CA ASN A 808 10.60 38.30 -24.18
C ASN A 808 9.77 37.60 -23.08
N THR A 809 10.36 37.34 -21.90
CA THR A 809 9.65 36.84 -20.71
C THR A 809 9.24 37.99 -19.77
N ARG A 810 8.03 37.93 -19.19
CA ARG A 810 7.50 38.92 -18.22
C ARG A 810 7.36 38.30 -16.83
N ILE A 811 7.73 39.03 -15.77
CA ILE A 811 7.44 38.69 -14.37
C ILE A 811 6.28 39.56 -13.87
N GLY A 812 5.18 38.96 -13.40
CA GLY A 812 4.13 39.64 -12.63
C GLY A 812 3.01 40.34 -13.43
N GLY A 813 2.66 39.90 -14.65
CA GLY A 813 1.54 40.47 -15.43
C GLY A 813 0.74 39.45 -16.24
N TRP A 814 -0.52 39.77 -16.56
CA TRP A 814 -1.39 38.95 -17.39
C TRP A 814 -0.81 38.79 -18.82
N PRO A 815 -0.71 37.55 -19.35
CA PRO A 815 -0.17 37.33 -20.70
C PRO A 815 -1.19 37.79 -21.75
N THR A 816 -0.85 38.83 -22.52
CA THR A 816 -1.62 39.28 -23.70
C THR A 816 -0.80 39.16 -25.00
N GLY A 817 0.00 38.09 -25.13
CA GLY A 817 0.77 37.78 -26.34
C GLY A 817 1.22 36.31 -26.38
N PRO A 818 1.72 35.81 -27.54
CA PRO A 818 2.06 34.40 -27.70
C PRO A 818 3.15 33.97 -26.72
N SER A 819 2.87 32.89 -26.01
CA SER A 819 3.70 32.29 -24.97
C SER A 819 5.10 31.96 -25.48
N VAL A 820 6.12 32.57 -24.88
CA VAL A 820 7.54 32.18 -25.08
C VAL A 820 7.84 31.03 -24.14
N ALA A 821 8.61 30.05 -24.59
CA ALA A 821 8.77 28.79 -23.90
C ALA A 821 10.23 28.30 -23.85
N LEU A 822 10.53 27.42 -22.89
CA LEU A 822 11.88 27.03 -22.42
C LEU A 822 12.46 25.81 -23.17
N PRO A 823 13.80 25.69 -23.33
CA PRO A 823 14.46 24.49 -23.87
C PRO A 823 14.61 23.34 -22.85
N GLN A 824 14.89 22.15 -23.39
CA GLN A 824 14.51 20.86 -22.84
C GLN A 824 15.62 19.89 -22.41
N VAL A 825 16.84 20.35 -22.18
CA VAL A 825 17.92 19.47 -21.73
C VAL A 825 18.65 20.19 -20.60
N TRP A 826 18.71 19.53 -19.44
CA TRP A 826 19.42 20.02 -18.26
C TRP A 826 20.81 19.38 -18.24
N VAL A 827 21.86 20.17 -18.46
CA VAL A 827 23.23 19.70 -18.23
C VAL A 827 23.62 20.05 -16.79
N ASN A 828 23.45 19.08 -15.91
CA ASN A 828 23.98 19.01 -14.54
C ASN A 828 23.26 19.93 -13.54
N SER A 829 22.64 19.34 -12.51
CA SER A 829 21.91 19.96 -11.40
C SER A 829 22.76 20.91 -10.52
N ASN A 830 23.39 21.92 -11.09
CA ASN A 830 24.13 22.95 -10.37
C ASN A 830 23.32 24.25 -10.33
N GLU A 831 22.53 24.41 -9.27
CA GLU A 831 22.23 25.75 -8.77
C GLU A 831 23.57 26.46 -8.44
N TRP A 832 23.78 27.62 -9.06
CA TRP A 832 24.83 28.62 -8.76
C TRP A 832 26.30 28.14 -8.71
N MET A 833 27.00 28.17 -9.86
CA MET A 833 28.48 28.12 -9.92
C MET A 833 29.16 29.37 -10.51
N GLY A 834 28.41 30.45 -10.79
CA GLY A 834 28.95 31.69 -11.37
C GLY A 834 29.13 32.84 -10.37
N THR A 835 30.07 33.74 -10.64
CA THR A 835 30.35 34.92 -9.81
C THR A 835 29.60 36.15 -10.32
N THR A 836 28.91 36.91 -9.47
CA THR A 836 28.53 38.29 -9.79
C THR A 836 29.66 39.21 -9.38
N THR A 837 30.27 39.91 -10.33
CA THR A 837 31.36 40.86 -10.04
C THR A 837 30.86 42.29 -9.83
N ASN A 838 29.59 42.55 -10.16
CA ASN A 838 28.92 43.84 -9.97
C ASN A 838 27.75 43.71 -8.99
N ALA A 839 27.42 44.80 -8.30
CA ALA A 839 26.19 44.90 -7.54
C ALA A 839 25.52 46.26 -7.75
N ILE A 840 24.20 46.24 -7.84
CA ILE A 840 23.35 47.43 -7.85
C ILE A 840 22.51 47.39 -6.57
N ALA A 841 22.62 48.42 -5.74
CA ALA A 841 21.67 48.62 -4.65
C ALA A 841 20.51 49.46 -5.17
N PHE A 842 19.32 48.88 -5.31
CA PHE A 842 18.14 49.65 -5.66
C PHE A 842 17.73 50.54 -4.47
N PRO A 843 17.44 51.84 -4.68
CA PRO A 843 17.24 52.75 -3.57
C PRO A 843 15.97 52.42 -2.78
N ALA A 844 16.08 52.50 -1.45
CA ALA A 844 14.96 52.36 -0.52
C ALA A 844 14.11 53.64 -0.40
N SER A 845 14.70 54.80 -0.70
CA SER A 845 14.04 56.10 -0.75
C SER A 845 14.81 57.08 -1.66
N GLY A 846 14.12 58.09 -2.20
CA GLY A 846 14.73 59.13 -3.05
C GLY A 846 15.14 58.64 -4.46
N SER A 847 16.03 59.41 -5.10
CA SER A 847 16.70 59.10 -6.37
C SER A 847 18.22 59.00 -6.13
N GLY A 848 18.85 57.92 -6.62
CA GLY A 848 20.28 57.66 -6.44
C GLY A 848 21.19 58.34 -7.47
N GLY A 849 22.52 58.22 -7.27
CA GLY A 849 23.57 58.75 -8.15
C GLY A 849 23.90 57.84 -9.35
N ALA A 850 24.90 58.20 -10.16
CA ALA A 850 25.26 57.47 -11.38
C ALA A 850 25.81 56.05 -11.09
N TRP A 851 25.24 55.02 -11.74
CA TRP A 851 25.82 53.67 -11.80
C TRP A 851 26.52 53.47 -13.13
N THR A 852 27.64 52.77 -13.10
CA THR A 852 28.42 52.38 -14.27
C THR A 852 28.86 50.94 -14.07
N CYS A 853 28.95 50.17 -15.14
CA CYS A 853 29.41 48.78 -15.05
C CYS A 853 30.78 48.71 -14.36
N GLY A 854 30.91 47.88 -13.31
CA GLY A 854 32.14 47.76 -12.50
C GLY A 854 32.12 48.44 -11.13
N VAL A 855 31.07 49.17 -10.74
CA VAL A 855 30.95 49.77 -9.40
C VAL A 855 29.81 49.17 -8.56
N MET A 856 30.02 49.09 -7.24
CA MET A 856 28.97 48.76 -6.25
C MET A 856 28.40 50.05 -5.68
N ASN A 857 27.29 50.55 -6.25
CA ASN A 857 26.67 51.80 -5.78
C ASN A 857 25.13 51.80 -5.98
N TYR A 858 24.44 52.74 -5.35
CA TYR A 858 23.04 53.06 -5.64
C TYR A 858 22.97 53.70 -7.03
N GLY A 859 22.36 53.02 -7.99
CA GLY A 859 22.25 53.56 -9.35
C GLY A 859 21.19 54.67 -9.51
N PRO A 860 21.01 55.20 -10.73
CA PRO A 860 20.22 56.40 -11.01
C PRO A 860 18.72 56.10 -11.02
N TYR A 861 18.29 55.25 -10.08
CA TYR A 861 16.96 54.68 -10.02
C TYR A 861 16.11 55.42 -9.00
N THR A 862 14.80 55.43 -9.22
CA THR A 862 13.85 56.01 -8.28
C THR A 862 13.22 54.91 -7.44
N ALA A 863 13.25 55.05 -6.11
CA ALA A 863 12.62 54.10 -5.19
C ALA A 863 11.13 53.90 -5.52
N GLY A 864 10.63 52.67 -5.47
CA GLY A 864 9.21 52.35 -5.74
C GLY A 864 8.74 52.53 -7.19
N SER A 865 9.62 52.87 -8.14
CA SER A 865 9.27 53.03 -9.56
C SER A 865 9.53 51.75 -10.35
N GLN A 866 8.47 51.14 -10.89
CA GLN A 866 8.60 49.94 -11.73
C GLN A 866 9.44 50.21 -13.00
N ALA A 867 9.29 51.39 -13.60
CA ALA A 867 10.09 51.81 -14.75
C ALA A 867 11.58 51.95 -14.38
N SER A 868 11.89 52.45 -13.19
CA SER A 868 13.27 52.51 -12.70
C SER A 868 13.84 51.12 -12.43
N LEU A 869 13.03 50.21 -11.88
CA LEU A 869 13.43 48.82 -11.67
C LEU A 869 13.67 48.08 -12.99
N GLN A 870 12.82 48.33 -14.01
CA GLN A 870 13.04 47.86 -15.37
C GLN A 870 14.36 48.37 -15.95
N GLN A 871 14.65 49.67 -15.76
CA GLN A 871 15.90 50.25 -16.22
C GLN A 871 17.10 49.62 -15.51
N THR A 872 16.99 49.30 -14.22
CA THR A 872 18.04 48.58 -13.49
C THR A 872 18.37 47.22 -14.10
N VAL A 873 17.35 46.48 -14.54
CA VAL A 873 17.54 45.20 -15.23
C VAL A 873 18.20 45.41 -16.60
N ASN A 874 17.77 46.42 -17.36
CA ASN A 874 18.35 46.75 -18.66
C ASN A 874 19.82 47.14 -18.54
N ASP A 875 20.17 47.93 -17.53
CA ASP A 875 21.54 48.40 -17.27
C ASP A 875 22.45 47.23 -16.82
N ALA A 876 21.93 46.32 -15.99
CA ALA A 876 22.62 45.09 -15.63
C ALA A 876 22.90 44.19 -16.85
N GLU A 877 21.95 44.07 -17.78
CA GLU A 877 22.12 43.31 -19.02
C GLU A 877 23.07 43.99 -20.01
N ALA A 878 23.01 45.32 -20.14
CA ALA A 878 23.96 46.09 -20.94
C ALA A 878 25.40 45.93 -20.39
N CYS A 879 25.58 45.94 -19.07
CA CYS A 879 26.87 45.71 -18.42
C CYS A 879 27.39 44.28 -18.63
N ARG A 880 26.49 43.29 -18.51
CA ARG A 880 26.81 41.88 -18.75
C ARG A 880 27.23 41.62 -20.20
N THR A 881 26.51 42.18 -21.16
CA THR A 881 26.80 42.03 -22.60
C THR A 881 28.08 42.75 -23.02
N ALA A 882 28.34 43.94 -22.47
CA ALA A 882 29.56 44.67 -22.79
C ALA A 882 30.82 44.01 -22.24
N ASN A 883 30.76 43.48 -21.01
CA ASN A 883 31.96 43.14 -20.24
C ASN A 883 31.98 41.68 -19.73
N GLY A 884 30.97 40.88 -20.06
CA GLY A 884 30.82 39.51 -19.61
C GLY A 884 30.49 39.36 -18.11
N SER A 885 30.40 40.45 -17.34
CA SER A 885 30.28 40.45 -15.88
C SER A 885 28.84 40.36 -15.36
N GLY A 886 28.61 39.47 -14.38
CA GLY A 886 27.31 39.29 -13.73
C GLY A 886 27.02 40.39 -12.70
N THR A 887 25.75 40.72 -12.51
CA THR A 887 25.30 41.85 -11.67
C THR A 887 24.22 41.43 -10.68
N THR A 888 24.46 41.60 -9.39
CA THR A 888 23.43 41.40 -8.36
C THR A 888 22.68 42.71 -8.08
N VAL A 889 21.38 42.75 -8.36
CA VAL A 889 20.48 43.84 -8.00
C VAL A 889 19.81 43.53 -6.66
N THR A 890 20.09 44.34 -5.65
CA THR A 890 19.50 44.21 -4.32
C THR A 890 18.31 45.15 -4.19
N ILE A 891 17.13 44.59 -4.01
CA ILE A 891 15.85 45.27 -3.84
C ILE A 891 15.57 45.41 -2.33
N PRO A 892 15.24 46.61 -1.83
CA PRO A 892 14.85 46.81 -0.45
C PRO A 892 13.66 45.93 -0.07
N ARG A 893 13.75 45.26 1.08
CA ARG A 893 12.63 44.50 1.65
C ARG A 893 11.38 45.38 1.75
N GLY A 894 10.24 44.86 1.26
CA GLY A 894 8.94 45.54 1.35
C GLY A 894 8.71 46.64 0.31
N ALA A 895 9.59 46.78 -0.68
CA ALA A 895 9.33 47.64 -1.83
C ALA A 895 8.17 47.09 -2.67
N LEU A 896 7.19 47.95 -2.97
CA LEU A 896 6.04 47.65 -3.83
C LEU A 896 6.17 48.44 -5.13
N PHE A 897 5.89 47.80 -6.27
CA PHE A 897 5.97 48.41 -7.59
C PHE A 897 4.61 48.26 -8.28
N SER A 898 3.88 49.35 -8.48
CA SER A 898 2.58 49.32 -9.15
C SER A 898 2.71 49.74 -10.62
N GLY A 899 2.18 48.92 -11.53
CA GLY A 899 2.07 49.24 -12.96
C GLY A 899 1.28 48.18 -13.73
N SER A 900 0.89 48.51 -14.96
CA SER A 900 0.01 47.68 -15.81
C SER A 900 0.73 46.58 -16.59
N ALA A 901 2.06 46.50 -16.50
CA ALA A 901 2.91 45.56 -17.21
C ALA A 901 3.94 44.95 -16.25
N GLY A 902 4.21 43.65 -16.33
CA GLY A 902 5.29 43.02 -15.54
C GLY A 902 6.71 43.48 -15.96
N LEU A 903 7.72 43.15 -15.15
CA LEU A 903 9.13 43.38 -15.52
C LEU A 903 9.51 42.54 -16.74
N THR A 904 10.09 43.17 -17.74
CA THR A 904 10.64 42.55 -18.95
C THR A 904 12.10 42.20 -18.69
N LEU A 905 12.50 40.97 -19.02
CA LEU A 905 13.88 40.54 -18.88
C LEU A 905 14.51 40.46 -20.27
N PRO A 906 15.32 41.46 -20.69
CA PRO A 906 15.94 41.46 -22.01
C PRO A 906 16.96 40.31 -22.12
N GLN A 907 17.00 39.68 -23.30
CA GLN A 907 17.96 38.63 -23.63
C GLN A 907 18.77 39.02 -24.86
N SER A 908 20.08 38.85 -24.77
CA SER A 908 21.00 39.07 -25.89
C SER A 908 21.32 37.72 -26.54
N ALA A 909 20.91 37.55 -27.80
CA ALA A 909 21.07 36.28 -28.52
C ALA A 909 22.56 35.92 -28.75
N GLY A 910 22.91 34.63 -28.56
CA GLY A 910 24.24 34.09 -28.88
C GLY A 910 25.29 34.21 -27.78
N ASP A 911 24.88 34.50 -26.54
CA ASP A 911 25.77 34.69 -25.40
C ASP A 911 26.06 33.37 -24.65
N ILE A 912 27.33 33.16 -24.28
CA ILE A 912 27.83 31.95 -23.58
C ILE A 912 28.40 32.27 -22.18
N SER A 913 28.13 33.46 -21.63
CA SER A 913 28.67 33.89 -20.34
C SER A 913 28.05 33.13 -19.15
N ASN A 914 28.90 32.62 -18.25
CA ASN A 914 28.51 31.97 -16.99
C ASN A 914 28.19 32.98 -15.86
N ASN A 915 28.07 34.27 -16.17
CA ASN A 915 27.91 35.32 -15.16
C ASN A 915 26.48 35.90 -15.17
N PHE A 916 25.83 35.83 -14.01
CA PHE A 916 24.38 36.00 -13.85
C PHE A 916 23.96 37.45 -13.53
N ILE A 917 22.75 37.84 -13.96
CA ILE A 917 22.00 38.93 -13.31
C ILE A 917 21.14 38.31 -12.21
N VAL A 918 21.28 38.81 -10.98
CA VAL A 918 20.58 38.27 -9.80
C VAL A 918 19.69 39.35 -9.19
N LEU A 919 18.38 39.14 -9.10
CA LEU A 919 17.50 39.97 -8.28
C LEU A 919 17.41 39.35 -6.88
N GLN A 920 17.73 40.11 -5.83
CA GLN A 920 17.68 39.64 -4.44
C GLN A 920 17.05 40.66 -3.49
N SER A 921 16.46 40.19 -2.39
CA SER A 921 15.98 41.05 -1.30
C SER A 921 17.12 41.46 -0.34
N SER A 922 16.99 42.61 0.34
CA SER A 922 18.03 43.21 1.19
C SER A 922 18.23 42.57 2.59
N THR A 923 17.53 41.49 2.97
CA THR A 923 17.70 40.83 4.28
C THR A 923 18.23 39.38 4.16
N PRO A 924 19.36 39.02 4.83
CA PRO A 924 19.94 37.67 4.78
C PRO A 924 19.18 36.63 5.62
N LEU A 925 19.34 35.34 5.28
CA LEU A 925 18.71 34.20 5.99
C LEU A 925 19.40 33.88 7.34
N PRO A 926 18.67 33.29 8.31
CA PRO A 926 19.29 32.61 9.46
C PRO A 926 20.19 31.44 9.04
N ILE A 927 21.23 31.16 9.83
CA ILE A 927 22.18 30.05 9.60
C ILE A 927 21.43 28.71 9.53
N GLY A 928 21.67 27.92 8.46
CA GLY A 928 21.14 26.56 8.30
C GLY A 928 19.93 26.42 7.37
N ARG A 929 19.55 27.46 6.60
CA ARG A 929 18.48 27.39 5.59
C ARG A 929 19.05 27.43 4.16
N THR A 930 18.52 26.58 3.29
CA THR A 930 18.82 26.60 1.84
C THR A 930 18.10 27.78 1.19
N VAL A 931 18.80 28.46 0.27
CA VAL A 931 18.26 29.54 -0.54
C VAL A 931 17.42 28.93 -1.67
N CYS A 932 16.20 29.41 -1.93
CA CYS A 932 15.51 29.07 -3.18
C CYS A 932 15.93 30.10 -4.23
N SER A 933 16.77 29.69 -5.19
CA SER A 933 17.03 30.46 -6.39
C SER A 933 16.34 29.82 -7.59
N HIS A 934 15.71 30.62 -8.46
CA HIS A 934 15.16 30.14 -9.72
C HIS A 934 15.85 30.86 -10.86
N GLY A 935 16.65 30.16 -11.65
CA GLY A 935 17.17 30.63 -12.93
C GLY A 935 18.27 29.71 -13.46
N ILE A 936 18.21 29.42 -14.76
CA ILE A 936 19.11 28.50 -15.46
C ILE A 936 19.92 29.31 -16.47
N GLN A 937 21.25 29.39 -16.31
CA GLN A 937 22.14 29.56 -17.48
C GLN A 937 22.75 28.19 -17.77
N ASP A 938 22.25 27.52 -18.81
CA ASP A 938 22.91 26.33 -19.38
C ASP A 938 23.84 26.78 -20.51
N ASN A 939 24.96 26.07 -20.70
CA ASN A 939 26.03 26.30 -21.65
C ASN A 939 25.65 25.84 -23.09
N VAL A 940 24.44 26.16 -23.52
CA VAL A 940 23.97 25.90 -24.89
C VAL A 940 23.47 27.21 -25.48
N ALA A 941 23.64 27.41 -26.78
CA ALA A 941 23.43 28.66 -27.53
C ALA A 941 22.00 29.28 -27.49
N ALA A 942 21.16 28.86 -26.55
CA ALA A 942 19.77 29.29 -26.37
C ALA A 942 19.32 29.29 -24.88
N SER A 943 20.13 29.80 -23.94
CA SER A 943 19.66 30.01 -22.56
C SER A 943 18.77 31.25 -22.44
N THR A 944 17.63 31.12 -21.73
CA THR A 944 16.55 32.12 -21.71
C THR A 944 16.08 32.54 -20.29
N GLN A 945 16.94 32.59 -19.25
CA GLN A 945 16.50 33.03 -17.90
C GLN A 945 17.57 33.80 -17.09
N PRO A 946 17.23 34.91 -16.41
CA PRO A 946 17.98 35.45 -15.27
C PRO A 946 17.63 34.75 -13.95
N GLY A 947 18.52 34.79 -12.96
CA GLY A 947 18.35 34.17 -11.64
C GLY A 947 17.61 35.05 -10.63
N ILE A 948 16.54 34.53 -10.03
CA ILE A 948 15.81 35.17 -8.92
C ILE A 948 16.26 34.48 -7.62
N ARG A 949 16.75 35.23 -6.62
CA ARG A 949 17.12 34.69 -5.31
C ARG A 949 16.09 35.12 -4.26
N ASN A 950 15.19 34.21 -3.86
CA ASN A 950 14.23 34.45 -2.77
C ASN A 950 14.79 33.94 -1.43
N LEU A 951 15.13 34.88 -0.55
CA LEU A 951 15.59 34.60 0.81
C LEU A 951 14.38 34.41 1.74
N GLY A 952 13.65 33.30 1.58
CA GLY A 952 12.51 32.97 2.46
C GLY A 952 11.69 31.74 2.10
N CYS A 953 11.62 31.39 0.80
CA CYS A 953 10.80 30.29 0.26
C CYS A 953 9.33 30.28 0.74
N ASP A 954 8.78 31.40 1.21
CA ASP A 954 7.34 31.59 1.37
C ASP A 954 6.84 32.31 0.11
N ALA A 955 5.74 31.83 -0.46
CA ALA A 955 5.21 32.32 -1.73
C ALA A 955 4.60 33.75 -1.64
N SER A 956 5.10 34.60 -0.75
CA SER A 956 4.40 35.79 -0.28
C SER A 956 4.90 37.14 -0.83
N SER A 957 6.02 37.26 -1.57
CA SER A 957 6.34 38.56 -2.22
C SER A 957 7.44 38.55 -3.30
N MET A 958 7.01 38.61 -4.55
CA MET A 958 7.45 39.62 -5.52
C MET A 958 6.19 40.03 -6.31
N SER A 959 5.31 40.79 -5.65
CA SER A 959 4.21 41.49 -6.33
C SER A 959 4.69 42.83 -6.85
#